data_AF-A0A844F1N2-F1
#
_entry.id   AF-A0A844F1N2-F1
#
_cell.length_a   1.000
_cell.length_b   1.000
_cell.length_c   1.000
_cell.angle_alpha   90.00
_cell.angle_beta   90.00
_cell.angle_gamma   90.00
#
_symmetry.space_group_name_H-M   'P 1'
#
loop_
_entity.id
_entity.type
_entity.pdbx_description
1 polymer ?
#
loop_
_entity_poly.entity_id
_entity_poly.type
_entity_poly.pdbx_seq_one_letter_code
_entity_poly.pdbx_strand_id
1 'polypeptide(L)'
;MTRIRETKKRVIVLVLSMALLFSVLPVQSILAADVSREQASESVSEQEKLPGESEESVAKEVGTDNTGEESEAVGQSAQDSQPAEVTESMQEEQNVSPELQYVYVDKSYVAMPERQKILVSFGENTSLSDAVLVYSREGSGESQEVQASELQESSVLFQMDYVEESQAGVYQLLAVRMTVNGEEYELDFQEAGIDSRFGVNRECETEPDAVVEEIAEGAQSTGNKENDVTFVTVDSEGNLEEKGTVEEVLSEASERVATVSTSSEQAALAARAVTHDLVVVLDPGHGGGDPGARGNGANEKDLTLKIAKYCKNALEEYCGVTVYMTRETDRFVGANSTNANEDLAPRVEYAKSVNADLFVSIHLNSTGYGTAKGAEVYYPNSNYNVAVGNTGKEVAQNIQNELVALGITDRGIKIRNSANNSTYPDGSLQDYYAVIWQCKRAGIPGIIVEHAFIDNVDDYNKYLNSDAKLKKLGEADAAGIAKALGLEKGEWIEDKNGWWFRYSDGSYPKSTWKFIAGYWYHFGSDGYRQTGFITDGAKYYLDKEGKMAIGWKWIDDAWYYFNGSGAMATGWLWQGGAWYYLDKDGKMVTGWQTIDKTKYYFGTSGNMYTGTHVIDGTTCVFSSSGAYQITEGWKSENGKWYYMTGGVSAKGWSMIDNTWYYFDGSGVMQTGWVLVGGTWYYMNSSGKMLTGFQKIGNLTYYLSSSGAMVTGWLLVDKTWYYFNGSGAMQTGWLLLGNTWYYLNSDGKMATGLQKIGNATYYLTSSGAMAVGWVLIDKTWYYFNGSGAMQTGWLLLGNTWYYLKDDGKMATGWLTVNGAMYYFGTSGNMYTGTHVIDNVTYQFDASGACQSKEGWKTENGKTYYLVSGTAAKGWKFIENAWYYFEEDTGVMATGWLGQGDAWYYLKDSGVMQTGWLLEGNNWYYLNPETNAYGPAGVMAKGYREINGTWYYFEKTKSPVGSLSYEGVTPIMGESAIGKDKETVVKKMVRMFGNRTYPSEALEKGGAPDITTFCRILYDEAVLEGVKPEVVFGQAMKETGHLQFGGDVKVEQFNFAGLGATGNGEPGNSYESVQIGLRAQVQHLKAYASDEELKSECVDNRFKYVTRKCAPYVEWLGIQENPEGKGWAAEAKYGMSIMNSYIKPLL
;
A
#
# COMPACT_ATOMS: atom_id res chain seq x y z
N MET A 1 -23.82 -66.74 37.42
CA MET A 1 -24.66 -67.96 37.36
C MET A 1 -25.89 -67.67 36.48
N THR A 2 -26.51 -68.71 35.91
CA THR A 2 -27.94 -68.82 35.50
C THR A 2 -28.69 -67.53 35.05
N ARG A 3 -28.81 -67.20 33.75
CA ARG A 3 -29.76 -67.71 32.70
C ARG A 3 -31.20 -67.11 32.70
N ILE A 4 -31.55 -66.48 31.56
CA ILE A 4 -32.77 -66.72 30.71
C ILE A 4 -34.09 -65.89 30.88
N ARG A 5 -34.31 -64.98 29.88
CA ARG A 5 -35.43 -64.79 28.90
C ARG A 5 -36.89 -64.34 29.24
N GLU A 6 -37.31 -63.35 28.43
CA GLU A 6 -38.55 -63.20 27.58
C GLU A 6 -39.97 -62.89 28.10
N THR A 7 -40.45 -61.67 27.79
CA THR A 7 -41.52 -61.25 26.82
C THR A 7 -42.81 -62.08 26.58
N LYS A 8 -44.00 -61.41 26.36
CA LYS A 8 -44.81 -61.34 25.06
C LYS A 8 -46.34 -61.01 25.13
N LYS A 9 -46.88 -60.53 23.96
CA LYS A 9 -48.32 -60.52 23.43
C LYS A 9 -49.31 -59.45 23.97
N ARG A 10 -50.43 -59.00 23.33
CA ARG A 10 -51.10 -58.96 21.95
C ARG A 10 -52.46 -58.15 22.07
N VAL A 11 -53.33 -57.79 21.08
CA VAL A 11 -53.33 -57.34 19.64
C VAL A 11 -54.81 -57.09 19.13
N ILE A 12 -55.03 -56.51 17.93
CA ILE A 12 -56.31 -56.40 17.11
C ILE A 12 -57.36 -55.31 17.53
N VAL A 13 -58.32 -54.78 16.71
CA VAL A 13 -58.43 -54.22 15.30
C VAL A 13 -59.94 -54.00 14.88
N LEU A 14 -60.24 -53.27 13.77
CA LEU A 14 -61.54 -53.01 13.02
C LEU A 14 -62.27 -51.64 13.23
N VAL A 15 -62.94 -50.98 12.24
CA VAL A 15 -62.81 -50.93 10.74
C VAL A 15 -63.67 -49.80 10.06
N LEU A 16 -63.19 -49.23 8.91
CA LEU A 16 -63.86 -48.49 7.78
C LEU A 16 -64.84 -47.31 8.08
N SER A 17 -65.21 -46.38 7.16
CA SER A 17 -65.25 -46.28 5.67
C SER A 17 -64.94 -44.81 5.21
N MET A 18 -64.97 -44.29 3.96
CA MET A 18 -65.13 -44.72 2.54
C MET A 18 -64.62 -43.55 1.61
N ALA A 19 -63.86 -43.79 0.52
CA ALA A 19 -64.27 -43.75 -0.92
C ALA A 19 -64.32 -42.38 -1.66
N LEU A 20 -63.93 -42.24 -2.95
CA LEU A 20 -63.39 -43.19 -3.96
C LEU A 20 -62.67 -42.44 -5.14
N LEU A 21 -62.18 -43.19 -6.15
CA LEU A 21 -61.55 -42.75 -7.44
C LEU A 21 -60.14 -42.12 -7.29
N PHE A 22 -59.23 -42.06 -8.29
CA PHE A 22 -58.92 -42.85 -9.51
C PHE A 22 -57.42 -42.58 -9.81
N SER A 23 -56.52 -43.54 -10.12
CA SER A 23 -56.32 -44.44 -11.30
C SER A 23 -55.76 -43.73 -12.56
N VAL A 24 -54.74 -44.21 -13.29
CA VAL A 24 -54.07 -45.53 -13.37
C VAL A 24 -52.56 -45.42 -13.76
N LEU A 25 -51.82 -46.54 -13.76
CA LEU A 25 -50.48 -46.78 -14.37
C LEU A 25 -50.65 -47.82 -15.53
N PRO A 26 -49.71 -48.09 -16.50
CA PRO A 26 -48.23 -48.13 -16.35
C PRO A 26 -47.29 -47.87 -17.59
N VAL A 27 -45.96 -47.78 -17.32
CA VAL A 27 -44.77 -48.37 -18.03
C VAL A 27 -44.54 -48.27 -19.58
N GLN A 28 -43.42 -47.60 -19.94
CA GLN A 28 -42.45 -47.78 -21.07
C GLN A 28 -42.69 -47.41 -22.56
N SER A 29 -41.60 -46.88 -23.17
CA SER A 29 -41.15 -46.93 -24.59
C SER A 29 -41.96 -46.11 -25.65
N ILE A 30 -41.43 -45.66 -26.81
CA ILE A 30 -40.66 -46.35 -27.89
C ILE A 30 -39.82 -45.37 -28.77
N LEU A 31 -38.58 -45.78 -29.13
CA LEU A 31 -37.72 -45.52 -30.34
C LEU A 31 -37.57 -44.08 -30.95
N ALA A 32 -36.58 -43.73 -31.79
CA ALA A 32 -35.44 -44.42 -32.46
C ALA A 32 -34.23 -43.43 -32.59
N ALA A 33 -33.02 -43.73 -33.09
CA ALA A 33 -32.42 -44.91 -33.72
C ALA A 33 -30.88 -44.96 -33.47
N ASP A 34 -30.22 -46.06 -33.90
CA ASP A 34 -28.78 -46.32 -34.12
C ASP A 34 -27.75 -45.94 -33.01
N VAL A 35 -27.05 -46.83 -32.28
CA VAL A 35 -26.42 -48.16 -32.50
C VAL A 35 -24.87 -48.09 -32.56
N SER A 36 -24.27 -48.05 -31.36
CA SER A 36 -23.22 -49.00 -30.89
C SER A 36 -21.75 -48.84 -31.38
N ARG A 37 -20.70 -49.44 -30.78
CA ARG A 37 -20.60 -50.38 -29.63
C ARG A 37 -19.18 -50.46 -29.00
N GLU A 38 -19.15 -50.84 -27.71
CA GLU A 38 -18.11 -51.64 -27.01
C GLU A 38 -16.66 -51.14 -26.80
N GLN A 39 -15.95 -51.88 -25.94
CA GLN A 39 -14.71 -51.55 -25.23
C GLN A 39 -13.46 -52.17 -25.91
N ALA A 40 -12.28 -51.57 -25.72
CA ALA A 40 -11.00 -52.29 -25.55
C ALA A 40 -9.88 -51.35 -25.04
N SER A 41 -8.69 -51.90 -24.79
CA SER A 41 -7.51 -51.23 -24.21
C SER A 41 -6.29 -51.25 -25.15
N GLU A 42 -5.25 -50.50 -24.74
CA GLU A 42 -3.83 -50.64 -25.10
C GLU A 42 -3.26 -50.12 -26.46
N SER A 43 -2.20 -49.31 -26.30
CA SER A 43 -0.90 -49.36 -27.01
C SER A 43 -0.57 -48.48 -28.24
N VAL A 44 0.34 -47.51 -27.98
CA VAL A 44 1.69 -47.33 -28.62
C VAL A 44 1.82 -46.79 -30.07
N SER A 45 2.93 -46.05 -30.27
CA SER A 45 3.56 -45.55 -31.53
C SER A 45 2.80 -44.46 -32.31
N GLU A 46 3.30 -43.20 -32.38
CA GLU A 46 4.37 -42.65 -33.27
C GLU A 46 3.81 -42.22 -34.67
N GLN A 47 4.32 -41.18 -35.36
CA GLN A 47 5.53 -40.36 -35.19
C GLN A 47 5.35 -38.96 -35.86
N GLU A 48 6.18 -37.96 -35.47
CA GLU A 48 6.84 -36.92 -36.32
C GLU A 48 7.01 -35.51 -35.67
N LYS A 49 8.27 -35.20 -35.29
CA LYS A 49 9.02 -33.92 -35.46
C LYS A 49 8.62 -32.61 -34.72
N LEU A 50 9.41 -32.37 -33.66
CA LEU A 50 10.04 -31.11 -33.18
C LEU A 50 10.94 -30.43 -34.26
N PRO A 51 11.57 -29.23 -34.08
CA PRO A 51 11.95 -28.45 -32.85
C PRO A 51 11.51 -26.95 -32.87
N GLY A 52 11.94 -26.00 -32.00
CA GLY A 52 12.91 -25.93 -30.88
C GLY A 52 12.51 -24.80 -29.88
N GLU A 53 13.11 -24.61 -28.70
CA GLU A 53 14.38 -23.87 -28.40
C GLU A 53 14.41 -22.39 -28.87
N SER A 54 14.86 -21.37 -28.11
CA SER A 54 15.53 -21.32 -26.78
C SER A 54 15.57 -19.90 -26.13
N GLU A 55 15.50 -19.85 -24.79
CA GLU A 55 16.24 -18.98 -23.83
C GLU A 55 16.27 -17.42 -23.89
N GLU A 56 16.73 -16.81 -22.79
CA GLU A 56 16.79 -15.37 -22.45
C GLU A 56 18.19 -14.76 -22.70
N SER A 57 18.31 -13.42 -22.82
CA SER A 57 19.42 -12.67 -22.14
C SER A 57 19.39 -11.13 -22.25
N VAL A 58 19.41 -10.49 -21.07
CA VAL A 58 20.29 -9.37 -20.60
C VAL A 58 20.50 -8.06 -21.41
N ALA A 59 20.20 -6.96 -20.72
CA ALA A 59 20.34 -5.53 -21.01
C ALA A 59 21.75 -4.93 -21.32
N LYS A 60 21.75 -3.71 -21.91
CA LYS A 60 22.59 -2.51 -21.61
C LYS A 60 22.10 -1.30 -22.45
N GLU A 61 21.71 -0.16 -21.88
CA GLU A 61 22.47 1.03 -21.37
C GLU A 61 22.64 2.21 -22.37
N VAL A 62 22.10 3.39 -21.98
CA VAL A 62 22.55 4.78 -22.29
C VAL A 62 22.46 5.33 -23.74
N GLY A 63 21.92 6.56 -23.92
CA GLY A 63 22.30 7.42 -25.07
C GLY A 63 21.33 8.46 -25.66
N THR A 64 20.88 9.46 -24.88
CA THR A 64 20.69 10.90 -25.27
C THR A 64 20.23 11.36 -26.68
N ASP A 65 19.18 12.21 -26.67
CA ASP A 65 19.10 13.56 -27.31
C ASP A 65 18.49 13.83 -28.72
N ASN A 66 17.36 14.57 -28.66
CA ASN A 66 17.04 15.85 -29.34
C ASN A 66 16.45 15.97 -30.77
N THR A 67 15.32 16.72 -30.83
CA THR A 67 14.83 17.66 -31.88
C THR A 67 14.50 17.14 -33.30
N GLY A 68 13.52 17.70 -34.05
CA GLY A 68 12.55 18.79 -33.77
C GLY A 68 11.79 19.25 -35.05
N GLU A 69 10.98 20.32 -34.93
CA GLU A 69 10.31 21.11 -36.00
C GLU A 69 9.04 20.54 -36.71
N GLU A 70 8.30 21.43 -37.41
CA GLU A 70 6.85 21.39 -37.70
C GLU A 70 6.48 21.66 -39.20
N SER A 71 5.22 21.43 -39.63
CA SER A 71 4.36 22.41 -40.39
C SER A 71 3.08 21.87 -41.11
N GLU A 72 1.94 22.50 -40.76
CA GLU A 72 0.67 22.89 -41.44
C GLU A 72 0.01 22.27 -42.74
N ALA A 73 -1.35 22.32 -42.75
CA ALA A 73 -2.32 22.72 -43.82
C ALA A 73 -2.71 21.80 -45.03
N VAL A 74 -3.91 21.84 -45.69
CA VAL A 74 -5.29 22.39 -45.45
C VAL A 74 -6.37 21.80 -46.44
N GLY A 75 -7.64 21.62 -46.01
CA GLY A 75 -8.93 21.75 -46.79
C GLY A 75 -9.40 20.68 -47.84
N GLN A 76 -10.64 20.65 -48.38
CA GLN A 76 -12.01 21.05 -47.89
C GLN A 76 -13.19 20.62 -48.86
N SER A 77 -14.48 20.76 -48.42
CA SER A 77 -15.79 20.87 -49.18
C SER A 77 -16.68 19.62 -49.52
N ALA A 78 -18.02 19.67 -49.78
CA ALA A 78 -19.18 20.45 -49.22
C ALA A 78 -20.59 20.02 -49.80
N GLN A 79 -21.71 20.52 -49.21
CA GLN A 79 -23.09 20.75 -49.76
C GLN A 79 -24.13 19.60 -49.97
N ASP A 80 -25.48 19.77 -49.86
CA ASP A 80 -26.36 20.80 -49.21
C ASP A 80 -27.88 20.37 -49.19
N SER A 81 -28.74 21.01 -48.36
CA SER A 81 -30.12 21.51 -48.68
C SER A 81 -30.98 21.94 -47.45
N GLN A 82 -31.82 22.97 -47.64
CA GLN A 82 -32.61 23.74 -46.65
C GLN A 82 -34.07 23.98 -47.17
N PRO A 83 -34.96 24.88 -46.65
CA PRO A 83 -34.93 25.84 -45.51
C PRO A 83 -36.02 25.48 -44.44
N ALA A 84 -36.67 26.30 -43.59
CA ALA A 84 -36.82 27.75 -43.31
C ALA A 84 -37.32 27.93 -41.83
N GLU A 85 -37.71 29.08 -41.25
CA GLU A 85 -37.86 30.51 -41.64
C GLU A 85 -37.84 31.40 -40.36
N VAL A 86 -37.31 32.65 -40.43
CA VAL A 86 -37.35 33.77 -39.43
C VAL A 86 -36.96 33.49 -37.95
N THR A 87 -36.20 34.34 -37.21
CA THR A 87 -35.81 35.74 -37.41
C THR A 87 -34.40 36.04 -36.85
N GLU A 88 -33.71 36.94 -37.54
CA GLU A 88 -32.75 37.98 -37.10
C GLU A 88 -32.76 38.39 -35.61
N SER A 89 -31.67 38.92 -35.00
CA SER A 89 -30.38 39.41 -35.57
C SER A 89 -29.29 39.65 -34.51
N MET A 90 -28.04 39.75 -35.00
CA MET A 90 -26.88 40.48 -34.44
C MET A 90 -26.19 39.91 -33.17
N GLN A 91 -24.88 39.72 -33.31
CA GLN A 91 -23.93 39.65 -32.19
C GLN A 91 -23.55 41.09 -31.79
N GLU A 92 -23.45 41.34 -30.50
CA GLU A 92 -22.55 42.37 -29.96
C GLU A 92 -21.39 41.63 -29.24
N GLU A 93 -20.19 42.22 -29.28
CA GLU A 93 -19.03 41.70 -28.57
C GLU A 93 -19.19 42.01 -27.07
N GLN A 94 -19.42 40.98 -26.24
CA GLN A 94 -19.34 41.14 -24.79
C GLN A 94 -17.89 41.00 -24.35
N ASN A 95 -17.27 42.15 -24.03
CA ASN A 95 -15.95 42.18 -23.43
C ASN A 95 -16.06 41.76 -21.95
N VAL A 96 -15.22 40.84 -21.51
CA VAL A 96 -15.28 40.27 -20.15
C VAL A 96 -14.29 41.01 -19.26
N SER A 97 -14.81 41.94 -18.46
CA SER A 97 -14.02 42.59 -17.42
C SER A 97 -13.67 41.56 -16.33
N PRO A 98 -12.41 41.51 -15.84
CA PRO A 98 -12.06 40.68 -14.70
C PRO A 98 -12.80 41.15 -13.44
N GLU A 99 -13.39 40.22 -12.69
CA GLU A 99 -14.10 40.50 -11.44
C GLU A 99 -13.21 40.11 -10.24
N LEU A 100 -13.05 41.03 -9.29
CA LEU A 100 -12.21 40.87 -8.10
C LEU A 100 -12.96 40.09 -7.00
N GLN A 101 -12.42 38.95 -6.58
CA GLN A 101 -13.02 38.11 -5.53
C GLN A 101 -12.51 38.46 -4.13
N TYR A 102 -11.19 38.53 -3.94
CA TYR A 102 -10.58 38.94 -2.66
C TYR A 102 -9.16 39.47 -2.81
N VAL A 103 -8.73 40.20 -1.77
CA VAL A 103 -7.37 40.76 -1.61
C VAL A 103 -6.85 40.33 -0.24
N TYR A 104 -5.87 39.44 -0.21
CA TYR A 104 -5.27 38.97 1.05
C TYR A 104 -3.92 39.65 1.30
N VAL A 105 -3.77 40.22 2.49
CA VAL A 105 -2.59 40.95 2.95
C VAL A 105 -1.96 40.16 4.08
N ASP A 106 -0.77 39.56 3.84
CA ASP A 106 -0.17 38.53 4.71
C ASP A 106 0.05 38.98 6.17
N LYS A 107 0.28 40.27 6.39
CA LYS A 107 0.49 40.88 7.72
C LYS A 107 -0.04 42.30 7.76
N SER A 108 -0.77 42.67 8.80
CA SER A 108 -1.12 44.07 9.09
C SER A 108 0.05 44.89 9.65
N TYR A 109 1.10 44.22 10.17
CA TYR A 109 2.38 44.83 10.57
C TYR A 109 3.57 44.01 10.07
N VAL A 110 4.54 44.69 9.45
CA VAL A 110 5.77 44.13 8.88
C VAL A 110 6.96 44.76 9.63
N ALA A 111 7.86 43.94 10.20
CA ALA A 111 9.08 44.45 10.81
C ALA A 111 10.12 44.80 9.73
N MET A 112 11.29 45.34 10.11
CA MET A 112 12.40 45.50 9.17
C MET A 112 13.72 44.93 9.70
N PRO A 113 14.51 44.22 8.87
CA PRO A 113 14.23 43.86 7.47
C PRO A 113 13.27 42.66 7.36
N GLU A 114 12.17 42.81 6.62
CA GLU A 114 11.19 41.73 6.40
C GLU A 114 10.45 41.91 5.06
N ARG A 115 9.80 40.82 4.60
CA ARG A 115 9.00 40.77 3.37
C ARG A 115 7.51 40.79 3.69
N GLN A 116 6.77 41.59 2.93
CA GLN A 116 5.31 41.51 2.81
C GLN A 116 4.91 40.68 1.58
N LYS A 117 3.77 39.99 1.69
CA LYS A 117 3.10 39.35 0.55
C LYS A 117 1.69 39.88 0.42
N ILE A 118 1.24 40.07 -0.82
CA ILE A 118 -0.14 40.43 -1.17
C ILE A 118 -0.62 39.44 -2.22
N LEU A 119 -1.75 38.79 -1.99
CA LEU A 119 -2.40 37.88 -2.94
C LEU A 119 -3.71 38.52 -3.42
N VAL A 120 -3.94 38.52 -4.73
CA VAL A 120 -5.16 39.07 -5.35
C VAL A 120 -5.80 37.98 -6.21
N SER A 121 -7.10 37.76 -6.08
CA SER A 121 -7.83 36.68 -6.76
C SER A 121 -9.03 37.19 -7.56
N PHE A 122 -9.28 36.58 -8.71
CA PHE A 122 -10.28 36.98 -9.70
C PHE A 122 -11.21 35.82 -10.10
N GLY A 123 -12.31 36.13 -10.78
CA GLY A 123 -13.24 35.15 -11.32
C GLY A 123 -12.60 34.16 -12.32
N GLU A 124 -13.13 32.92 -12.36
CA GLU A 124 -12.65 31.88 -13.28
C GLU A 124 -12.83 32.29 -14.75
N ASN A 125 -11.94 31.80 -15.63
CA ASN A 125 -11.78 32.15 -17.06
C ASN A 125 -10.96 33.44 -17.36
N THR A 126 -10.22 33.99 -16.38
CA THR A 126 -9.40 35.21 -16.57
C THR A 126 -7.94 34.90 -16.97
N SER A 127 -7.66 34.75 -18.27
CA SER A 127 -6.29 34.52 -18.79
C SER A 127 -5.36 35.74 -18.63
N LEU A 128 -4.74 35.85 -17.45
CA LEU A 128 -3.78 36.89 -17.07
C LEU A 128 -2.41 36.66 -17.74
N SER A 129 -1.90 37.67 -18.46
CA SER A 129 -0.56 37.63 -19.08
C SER A 129 0.47 38.55 -18.41
N ASP A 130 0.01 39.57 -17.67
CA ASP A 130 0.84 40.47 -16.86
C ASP A 130 -0.02 41.09 -15.73
N ALA A 131 0.59 41.49 -14.61
CA ALA A 131 -0.11 42.19 -13.52
C ALA A 131 0.83 43.02 -12.62
N VAL A 132 0.34 44.18 -12.20
CA VAL A 132 1.07 45.19 -11.42
C VAL A 132 0.20 45.71 -10.27
N LEU A 133 0.70 45.64 -9.05
CA LEU A 133 0.04 46.19 -7.87
C LEU A 133 0.48 47.64 -7.65
N VAL A 134 -0.49 48.55 -7.67
CA VAL A 134 -0.31 49.98 -7.41
C VAL A 134 -0.65 50.28 -5.95
N TYR A 135 0.28 50.90 -5.24
CA TYR A 135 0.15 51.18 -3.81
C TYR A 135 0.77 52.54 -3.48
N SER A 136 0.54 53.07 -2.28
CA SER A 136 1.22 54.30 -1.81
C SER A 136 1.55 54.24 -0.32
N ARG A 137 2.37 55.18 0.15
CA ARG A 137 2.67 55.38 1.57
C ARG A 137 1.93 56.61 2.06
N GLU A 138 1.25 56.50 3.19
CA GLU A 138 0.44 57.61 3.72
C GLU A 138 1.27 58.89 3.88
N GLY A 139 0.79 59.97 3.26
CA GLY A 139 1.43 61.28 3.29
C GLY A 139 2.61 61.49 2.31
N SER A 140 2.97 60.53 1.45
CA SER A 140 3.94 60.79 0.36
C SER A 140 3.34 61.67 -0.75
N GLY A 141 2.09 61.39 -1.14
CA GLY A 141 1.48 61.96 -2.34
C GLY A 141 1.98 61.33 -3.66
N GLU A 142 2.82 60.29 -3.58
CA GLU A 142 3.40 59.56 -4.72
C GLU A 142 3.04 58.07 -4.60
N SER A 143 2.47 57.52 -5.68
CA SER A 143 2.23 56.08 -5.83
C SER A 143 3.50 55.32 -6.23
N GLN A 144 3.49 54.03 -5.96
CA GLN A 144 4.55 53.07 -6.24
C GLN A 144 3.93 51.81 -6.85
N GLU A 145 4.72 51.07 -7.61
CA GLU A 145 4.27 49.89 -8.35
C GLU A 145 5.18 48.70 -8.04
N VAL A 146 4.58 47.52 -7.89
CA VAL A 146 5.30 46.25 -7.78
C VAL A 146 4.72 45.25 -8.77
N GLN A 147 5.60 44.65 -9.57
CA GLN A 147 5.28 43.64 -10.57
C GLN A 147 4.91 42.31 -9.91
N ALA A 148 4.07 41.50 -10.57
CA ALA A 148 3.72 40.17 -10.09
C ALA A 148 4.98 39.31 -9.84
N SER A 149 5.05 38.71 -8.65
CA SER A 149 6.12 37.76 -8.30
C SER A 149 5.79 36.32 -8.70
N GLU A 150 4.49 36.01 -8.81
CA GLU A 150 3.95 34.77 -9.34
C GLU A 150 2.56 35.04 -9.95
N LEU A 151 2.24 34.38 -11.07
CA LEU A 151 0.97 34.44 -11.78
C LEU A 151 0.39 33.02 -11.87
N GLN A 152 -0.88 32.85 -11.51
CA GLN A 152 -1.65 31.61 -11.68
C GLN A 152 -3.00 31.93 -12.34
N GLU A 153 -3.72 30.92 -12.85
CA GLU A 153 -4.83 31.08 -13.83
C GLU A 153 -5.99 32.00 -13.39
N SER A 154 -6.13 32.29 -12.10
CA SER A 154 -7.10 33.26 -11.56
C SER A 154 -6.56 34.09 -10.40
N SER A 155 -5.27 34.03 -10.08
CA SER A 155 -4.70 34.76 -8.92
C SER A 155 -3.24 35.18 -9.08
N VAL A 156 -2.86 36.24 -8.36
CA VAL A 156 -1.58 36.93 -8.51
C VAL A 156 -0.94 37.21 -7.16
N LEU A 157 0.33 36.81 -6.99
CA LEU A 157 1.11 37.04 -5.78
C LEU A 157 2.14 38.14 -5.99
N PHE A 158 2.06 39.20 -5.19
CA PHE A 158 3.05 40.27 -5.12
C PHE A 158 3.93 40.12 -3.87
N GLN A 159 5.22 40.45 -4.00
CA GLN A 159 6.21 40.35 -2.90
C GLN A 159 7.00 41.65 -2.78
N MET A 160 7.07 42.18 -1.56
CA MET A 160 7.58 43.54 -1.29
C MET A 160 8.61 43.47 -0.16
N ASP A 161 9.87 43.80 -0.44
CA ASP A 161 10.97 43.76 0.53
C ASP A 161 11.19 45.13 1.19
N TYR A 162 11.06 45.17 2.51
CA TYR A 162 11.28 46.35 3.34
C TYR A 162 12.54 46.14 4.19
N VAL A 163 13.60 46.88 3.85
CA VAL A 163 14.99 46.61 4.30
C VAL A 163 15.71 47.82 4.88
N GLU A 164 15.21 49.04 4.69
CA GLU A 164 15.77 50.28 5.24
C GLU A 164 14.75 51.06 6.10
N GLU A 165 15.18 51.64 7.22
CA GLU A 165 14.32 52.53 8.06
C GLU A 165 13.68 53.69 7.27
N SER A 166 14.29 54.11 6.15
CA SER A 166 13.74 55.09 5.21
C SER A 166 12.32 54.72 4.75
N GLN A 167 11.99 53.42 4.69
CA GLN A 167 10.71 52.87 4.26
C GLN A 167 9.63 52.80 5.37
N ALA A 168 9.93 53.11 6.64
CA ALA A 168 8.99 52.90 7.76
C ALA A 168 7.72 53.78 7.70
N GLY A 169 6.55 53.20 7.43
CA GLY A 169 5.28 53.92 7.24
C GLY A 169 4.07 53.01 7.16
N VAL A 170 2.87 53.60 7.13
CA VAL A 170 1.65 52.90 6.72
C VAL A 170 1.57 52.96 5.20
N TYR A 171 1.24 51.83 4.59
CA TYR A 171 1.06 51.66 3.15
C TYR A 171 -0.39 51.26 2.85
N GLN A 172 -0.95 51.83 1.79
CA GLN A 172 -2.31 51.56 1.31
C GLN A 172 -2.22 50.99 -0.11
N LEU A 173 -2.94 49.90 -0.37
CA LEU A 173 -3.14 49.39 -1.72
C LEU A 173 -4.16 50.28 -2.43
N LEU A 174 -3.89 50.68 -3.67
CA LEU A 174 -4.73 51.61 -4.42
C LEU A 174 -5.48 50.88 -5.54
N ALA A 175 -4.75 50.18 -6.41
CA ALA A 175 -5.33 49.48 -7.54
C ALA A 175 -4.46 48.28 -7.94
N VAL A 176 -5.03 47.38 -8.74
CA VAL A 176 -4.28 46.37 -9.48
C VAL A 176 -4.51 46.56 -10.98
N ARG A 177 -3.41 46.67 -11.73
CA ARG A 177 -3.38 46.69 -13.19
C ARG A 177 -3.10 45.28 -13.69
N MET A 178 -3.72 44.86 -14.78
CA MET A 178 -3.52 43.54 -15.37
C MET A 178 -3.80 43.51 -16.87
N THR A 179 -3.11 42.63 -17.59
CA THR A 179 -3.39 42.38 -19.00
C THR A 179 -4.16 41.07 -19.13
N VAL A 180 -5.39 41.13 -19.64
CA VAL A 180 -6.26 39.96 -19.87
C VAL A 180 -6.54 39.86 -21.36
N ASN A 181 -6.20 38.72 -21.97
CA ASN A 181 -6.36 38.46 -23.41
C ASN A 181 -5.70 39.50 -24.36
N GLY A 182 -4.83 40.38 -23.85
CA GLY A 182 -4.15 41.43 -24.62
C GLY A 182 -4.73 42.85 -24.45
N GLU A 183 -5.77 43.03 -23.63
CA GLU A 183 -6.25 44.35 -23.20
C GLU A 183 -5.86 44.63 -21.74
N GLU A 184 -5.57 45.90 -21.44
CA GLU A 184 -5.18 46.38 -20.10
C GLU A 184 -6.42 46.77 -19.28
N TYR A 185 -6.51 46.25 -18.07
CA TYR A 185 -7.56 46.53 -17.08
C TYR A 185 -6.95 47.09 -15.80
N GLU A 186 -7.64 48.02 -15.15
CA GLU A 186 -7.28 48.57 -13.84
C GLU A 186 -8.49 48.47 -12.92
N LEU A 187 -8.31 47.82 -11.77
CA LEU A 187 -9.32 47.70 -10.71
C LEU A 187 -8.84 48.47 -9.48
N ASP A 188 -9.52 49.58 -9.19
CA ASP A 188 -9.29 50.38 -7.99
C ASP A 188 -9.95 49.69 -6.78
N PHE A 189 -9.16 49.47 -5.72
CA PHE A 189 -9.63 48.77 -4.53
C PHE A 189 -10.59 49.63 -3.70
N GLN A 190 -10.43 50.96 -3.70
CA GLN A 190 -11.32 51.85 -2.98
C GLN A 190 -12.70 51.96 -3.66
N GLU A 191 -12.77 51.95 -5.00
CA GLU A 191 -14.04 51.84 -5.72
C GLU A 191 -14.70 50.46 -5.53
N ALA A 192 -13.91 49.39 -5.37
CA ALA A 192 -14.39 48.06 -4.97
C ALA A 192 -14.75 47.95 -3.46
N GLY A 193 -14.59 49.02 -2.66
CA GLY A 193 -14.92 49.05 -1.24
C GLY A 193 -13.89 48.44 -0.29
N ILE A 194 -12.70 48.11 -0.78
CA ILE A 194 -11.59 47.46 -0.07
C ILE A 194 -10.55 48.51 0.36
N ASP A 195 -10.48 48.80 1.68
CA ASP A 195 -9.48 49.73 2.24
C ASP A 195 -8.26 48.97 2.80
N SER A 196 -7.59 48.21 1.95
CA SER A 196 -6.44 47.37 2.33
C SER A 196 -5.20 48.20 2.68
N ARG A 197 -4.82 48.20 3.97
CA ARG A 197 -3.63 48.87 4.51
C ARG A 197 -2.77 47.93 5.35
N PHE A 198 -1.47 48.23 5.42
CA PHE A 198 -0.55 47.58 6.36
C PHE A 198 0.55 48.53 6.83
N GLY A 199 1.07 48.29 8.03
CA GLY A 199 2.17 49.04 8.63
C GLY A 199 3.54 48.40 8.39
N VAL A 200 4.57 49.21 8.13
CA VAL A 200 5.97 48.77 8.05
C VAL A 200 6.76 49.52 9.12
N ASN A 201 7.19 48.80 10.17
CA ASN A 201 7.79 49.34 11.39
C ASN A 201 6.97 50.48 12.05
N ARG A 202 5.65 50.51 11.81
CA ARG A 202 4.65 51.37 12.45
C ARG A 202 3.34 50.62 12.56
N GLU A 203 2.60 50.83 13.63
CA GLU A 203 1.25 50.29 13.79
C GLU A 203 0.27 51.01 12.84
N CYS A 204 -0.70 50.27 12.32
CA CYS A 204 -1.83 50.77 11.53
C CYS A 204 -3.11 50.62 12.37
N GLU A 205 -4.01 51.60 12.36
CA GLU A 205 -5.23 51.58 13.20
C GLU A 205 -6.39 50.77 12.59
N THR A 206 -6.16 50.14 11.43
CA THR A 206 -7.11 49.32 10.67
C THR A 206 -6.45 48.00 10.25
N GLU A 207 -7.14 46.88 10.43
CA GLU A 207 -6.77 45.60 9.78
C GLU A 207 -7.29 45.62 8.31
N PRO A 208 -6.62 44.92 7.38
CA PRO A 208 -7.01 44.91 5.96
C PRO A 208 -8.19 43.95 5.68
N ASP A 209 -9.40 44.49 5.57
CA ASP A 209 -10.61 43.74 5.18
C ASP A 209 -10.70 43.53 3.66
N ALA A 210 -10.96 42.27 3.22
CA ALA A 210 -11.55 41.96 1.91
C ALA A 210 -12.13 40.53 1.84
N VAL A 211 -13.46 40.41 1.88
CA VAL A 211 -14.22 39.26 1.38
C VAL A 211 -15.49 39.78 0.72
N VAL A 212 -15.82 39.29 -0.48
CA VAL A 212 -17.09 39.54 -1.16
C VAL A 212 -17.70 38.21 -1.60
N GLU A 213 -18.84 37.87 -1.01
CA GLU A 213 -19.77 36.82 -1.50
C GLU A 213 -20.95 37.56 -2.18
N GLU A 214 -21.66 37.04 -3.19
CA GLU A 214 -21.85 35.70 -3.74
C GLU A 214 -22.44 35.83 -5.17
N ILE A 215 -22.47 34.79 -6.03
CA ILE A 215 -23.62 34.38 -6.90
C ILE A 215 -23.34 33.03 -7.65
N ALA A 216 -24.23 32.04 -7.42
CA ALA A 216 -24.70 30.93 -8.28
C ALA A 216 -23.77 29.87 -8.98
N GLU A 217 -23.92 28.62 -8.50
CA GLU A 217 -24.10 27.33 -9.23
C GLU A 217 -23.13 26.85 -10.35
N GLY A 218 -22.33 25.80 -10.10
CA GLY A 218 -21.84 24.92 -11.19
C GLY A 218 -20.81 23.79 -10.88
N ALA A 219 -21.22 22.53 -11.05
CA ALA A 219 -20.36 21.33 -11.31
C ALA A 219 -19.41 20.80 -10.19
N GLN A 220 -18.56 19.79 -10.51
CA GLN A 220 -17.99 18.83 -9.55
C GLN A 220 -16.49 18.48 -9.75
N SER A 221 -15.79 18.24 -8.63
CA SER A 221 -14.61 17.34 -8.45
C SER A 221 -13.26 17.78 -9.12
N THR A 222 -12.06 17.29 -8.75
CA THR A 222 -11.65 16.06 -8.03
C THR A 222 -10.42 16.23 -7.09
N GLY A 223 -10.47 15.61 -5.90
CA GLY A 223 -9.49 14.62 -5.40
C GLY A 223 -8.00 14.95 -5.13
N ASN A 224 -7.61 14.72 -3.86
CA ASN A 224 -6.27 14.36 -3.33
C ASN A 224 -5.20 15.49 -3.21
N LYS A 225 -4.35 15.55 -2.15
CA LYS A 225 -4.22 14.66 -0.97
C LYS A 225 -3.55 15.33 0.25
N GLU A 226 -4.08 15.02 1.44
CA GLU A 226 -3.40 14.83 2.75
C GLU A 226 -2.33 15.83 3.24
N ASN A 227 -2.63 16.51 4.35
CA ASN A 227 -1.98 16.22 5.65
C ASN A 227 -3.02 16.41 6.78
N ASP A 228 -2.81 15.75 7.93
CA ASP A 228 -3.88 15.41 8.89
C ASP A 228 -4.56 16.60 9.61
N VAL A 229 -5.89 16.60 9.60
CA VAL A 229 -6.77 17.26 10.59
C VAL A 229 -7.96 16.33 10.88
N THR A 230 -8.25 16.08 12.16
CA THR A 230 -9.40 15.26 12.60
C THR A 230 -10.63 16.14 12.91
N PHE A 231 -11.80 15.71 12.45
CA PHE A 231 -13.07 16.43 12.65
C PHE A 231 -13.98 15.69 13.65
N VAL A 232 -14.70 16.46 14.47
CA VAL A 232 -15.49 15.95 15.59
C VAL A 232 -16.88 16.57 15.57
N THR A 233 -17.91 15.75 15.74
CA THR A 233 -19.33 16.18 15.81
C THR A 233 -19.88 15.97 17.22
N VAL A 234 -20.99 16.64 17.54
CA VAL A 234 -21.68 16.51 18.84
C VAL A 234 -23.08 15.94 18.61
N ASP A 235 -23.40 14.84 19.31
CA ASP A 235 -24.72 14.20 19.21
C ASP A 235 -25.84 15.00 19.90
N SER A 236 -27.09 14.53 19.78
CA SER A 236 -28.24 15.18 20.42
C SER A 236 -28.27 15.10 21.95
N GLU A 237 -27.32 14.43 22.60
CA GLU A 237 -27.19 14.32 24.05
C GLU A 237 -25.95 15.05 24.61
N GLY A 238 -25.04 15.50 23.74
CA GLY A 238 -23.85 16.31 24.06
C GLY A 238 -22.51 15.56 24.01
N ASN A 239 -22.46 14.35 23.46
CA ASN A 239 -21.22 13.56 23.36
C ASN A 239 -20.45 13.86 22.06
N LEU A 240 -19.12 13.75 22.12
CA LEU A 240 -18.22 13.93 20.97
C LEU A 240 -18.04 12.61 20.21
N GLU A 241 -18.32 12.60 18.90
CA GLU A 241 -17.95 11.53 17.96
C GLU A 241 -16.94 12.04 16.92
N GLU A 242 -15.82 11.32 16.76
CA GLU A 242 -14.87 11.52 15.65
C GLU A 242 -15.47 11.01 14.33
N LYS A 243 -15.33 11.77 13.23
CA LYS A 243 -15.86 11.45 11.90
C LYS A 243 -14.75 11.44 10.84
N GLY A 244 -14.97 10.69 9.76
CA GLY A 244 -13.92 10.35 8.80
C GLY A 244 -13.63 11.44 7.76
N THR A 245 -14.65 12.21 7.36
CA THR A 245 -14.54 13.25 6.32
C THR A 245 -15.43 14.45 6.62
N VAL A 246 -15.14 15.59 5.98
CA VAL A 246 -15.98 16.81 6.01
C VAL A 246 -17.35 16.57 5.36
N GLU A 247 -17.44 15.66 4.39
CA GLU A 247 -18.68 15.35 3.67
C GLU A 247 -19.72 14.64 4.55
N GLU A 248 -19.31 13.84 5.54
CA GLU A 248 -20.24 13.31 6.56
C GLU A 248 -20.88 14.47 7.36
N VAL A 249 -20.07 15.44 7.79
CA VAL A 249 -20.51 16.59 8.60
C VAL A 249 -21.47 17.51 7.84
N LEU A 250 -21.22 17.74 6.55
CA LEU A 250 -22.09 18.58 5.70
C LEU A 250 -23.45 17.94 5.42
N SER A 251 -23.52 16.60 5.38
CA SER A 251 -24.77 15.88 5.07
C SER A 251 -25.87 16.15 6.10
N GLU A 252 -25.59 16.02 7.40
CA GLU A 252 -26.57 16.24 8.47
C GLU A 252 -26.90 17.73 8.71
N ALA A 253 -25.99 18.64 8.34
CA ALA A 253 -26.24 20.08 8.41
C ALA A 253 -27.30 20.53 7.37
N SER A 254 -27.29 19.92 6.18
CA SER A 254 -28.11 20.34 5.03
C SER A 254 -29.62 20.20 5.24
N GLU A 255 -30.08 19.20 6.02
CA GLU A 255 -31.51 18.98 6.28
C GLU A 255 -32.18 20.08 7.15
N ARG A 256 -31.40 21.00 7.75
CA ARG A 256 -31.92 21.98 8.74
C ARG A 256 -32.12 23.41 8.22
N VAL A 257 -31.66 23.75 7.02
CA VAL A 257 -31.54 25.16 6.56
C VAL A 257 -32.65 25.60 5.62
N ALA A 258 -33.54 24.68 5.19
CA ALA A 258 -34.49 24.90 4.10
C ALA A 258 -35.74 25.78 4.39
N THR A 259 -35.64 26.86 5.21
CA THR A 259 -36.74 27.85 5.37
C THR A 259 -36.30 29.28 5.76
N VAL A 260 -36.80 30.26 4.98
CA VAL A 260 -36.91 31.72 5.23
C VAL A 260 -35.63 32.58 5.10
N SER A 261 -35.66 33.44 4.07
CA SER A 261 -34.74 34.57 3.86
C SER A 261 -35.36 35.91 4.33
N THR A 262 -34.49 36.90 4.58
CA THR A 262 -34.73 38.36 4.49
C THR A 262 -35.99 39.00 5.12
N SER A 263 -35.87 39.48 6.37
CA SER A 263 -36.54 40.70 6.92
C SER A 263 -36.28 40.92 8.43
N SER A 264 -35.20 40.35 8.98
CA SER A 264 -35.27 39.68 10.27
C SER A 264 -35.03 40.52 11.54
N GLU A 265 -34.26 41.61 11.58
CA GLU A 265 -33.91 42.23 12.88
C GLU A 265 -35.11 42.84 13.63
N GLN A 266 -35.85 43.77 13.01
CA GLN A 266 -37.08 44.31 13.61
C GLN A 266 -38.19 43.24 13.73
N ALA A 267 -38.26 42.30 12.78
CA ALA A 267 -39.20 41.19 12.84
C ALA A 267 -38.90 40.20 13.99
N ALA A 268 -37.63 40.02 14.37
CA ALA A 268 -37.22 39.15 15.47
C ALA A 268 -37.47 39.78 16.84
N LEU A 269 -37.26 41.10 17.01
CA LEU A 269 -37.71 41.79 18.23
C LEU A 269 -39.25 41.73 18.35
N ALA A 270 -39.97 41.98 17.26
CA ALA A 270 -41.43 41.85 17.25
C ALA A 270 -41.90 40.41 17.53
N ALA A 271 -41.22 39.40 17.00
CA ALA A 271 -41.53 37.99 17.26
C ALA A 271 -41.23 37.56 18.71
N ARG A 272 -40.16 38.08 19.33
CA ARG A 272 -39.89 37.86 20.77
C ARG A 272 -41.04 38.44 21.62
N ALA A 273 -41.42 39.70 21.37
CA ALA A 273 -42.56 40.37 22.03
C ALA A 273 -43.94 39.71 21.76
N VAL A 274 -44.04 38.78 20.81
CA VAL A 274 -45.26 37.98 20.54
C VAL A 274 -45.29 36.66 21.35
N THR A 275 -44.17 36.23 21.95
CA THR A 275 -44.07 34.91 22.62
C THR A 275 -43.89 34.97 24.14
N HIS A 276 -43.37 36.08 24.67
CA HIS A 276 -43.39 36.41 26.10
C HIS A 276 -43.39 37.92 26.30
N ASP A 277 -43.81 38.36 27.48
CA ASP A 277 -43.60 39.73 27.93
C ASP A 277 -42.11 40.03 28.13
N LEU A 278 -41.69 41.23 27.73
CA LEU A 278 -40.30 41.67 27.75
C LEU A 278 -39.86 41.92 29.18
N VAL A 279 -38.77 41.28 29.60
CA VAL A 279 -38.30 41.36 30.98
C VAL A 279 -37.25 42.47 31.12
N VAL A 280 -37.65 43.59 31.71
CA VAL A 280 -36.75 44.73 31.99
C VAL A 280 -36.23 44.65 33.42
N VAL A 281 -34.92 44.62 33.59
CA VAL A 281 -34.27 44.66 34.91
C VAL A 281 -33.66 46.03 35.14
N LEU A 282 -34.18 46.73 36.13
CA LEU A 282 -33.63 48.00 36.60
C LEU A 282 -32.65 47.73 37.75
N ASP A 283 -31.39 48.12 37.58
CA ASP A 283 -30.37 48.03 38.61
C ASP A 283 -30.12 49.40 39.24
N PRO A 284 -30.55 49.66 40.48
CA PRO A 284 -30.20 50.90 41.14
C PRO A 284 -28.73 50.85 41.55
N GLY A 285 -27.90 51.68 40.91
CA GLY A 285 -26.46 51.72 41.10
C GLY A 285 -26.04 51.84 42.56
N HIS A 286 -24.91 51.23 42.91
CA HIS A 286 -24.36 51.15 44.28
C HIS A 286 -25.34 50.53 45.30
N GLY A 287 -25.07 50.60 46.61
CA GLY A 287 -25.95 50.04 47.64
C GLY A 287 -25.20 49.41 48.81
N GLY A 288 -25.90 49.25 49.94
CA GLY A 288 -25.35 48.61 51.14
C GLY A 288 -24.16 49.41 51.70
N GLY A 289 -22.99 48.78 51.75
CA GLY A 289 -21.75 49.43 52.20
C GLY A 289 -21.20 50.46 51.22
N ASP A 290 -21.57 50.39 49.94
CA ASP A 290 -21.09 51.29 48.90
C ASP A 290 -22.06 52.46 48.68
N PRO A 291 -21.67 53.72 48.98
CA PRO A 291 -22.52 54.90 48.80
C PRO A 291 -22.67 55.36 47.34
N GLY A 292 -21.78 54.95 46.44
CA GLY A 292 -21.55 55.64 45.16
C GLY A 292 -21.00 57.04 45.34
N ALA A 293 -21.21 57.89 44.34
CA ALA A 293 -20.86 59.30 44.37
C ALA A 293 -21.59 60.05 45.50
N ARG A 294 -20.97 61.13 45.98
CA ARG A 294 -21.49 61.99 47.04
C ARG A 294 -21.38 63.44 46.64
N GLY A 295 -22.47 64.17 46.78
CA GLY A 295 -22.55 65.59 46.45
C GLY A 295 -23.77 66.25 47.06
N ASN A 296 -23.66 67.54 47.36
CA ASN A 296 -24.76 68.39 47.85
C ASN A 296 -25.59 67.85 49.06
N GLY A 297 -25.00 66.95 49.85
CA GLY A 297 -25.62 66.33 51.03
C GLY A 297 -26.32 64.98 50.78
N ALA A 298 -26.27 64.45 49.56
CA ALA A 298 -26.84 63.15 49.19
C ALA A 298 -25.75 62.11 48.85
N ASN A 299 -26.10 60.81 48.97
CA ASN A 299 -25.38 59.72 48.33
C ASN A 299 -26.15 59.29 47.08
N GLU A 300 -25.42 58.88 46.04
CA GLU A 300 -25.99 58.33 44.81
C GLU A 300 -26.91 57.14 45.08
N LYS A 301 -26.47 56.16 45.89
CA LYS A 301 -27.21 54.92 46.16
C LYS A 301 -28.65 55.10 46.67
N ASP A 302 -28.93 56.24 47.29
CA ASP A 302 -30.23 56.60 47.89
C ASP A 302 -31.16 57.25 46.85
N LEU A 303 -30.57 57.94 45.87
CA LEU A 303 -31.29 58.60 44.77
C LEU A 303 -31.55 57.63 43.62
N THR A 304 -30.59 56.79 43.25
CA THR A 304 -30.74 55.75 42.21
C THR A 304 -31.86 54.78 42.57
N LEU A 305 -31.96 54.37 43.83
CA LEU A 305 -33.04 53.52 44.35
C LEU A 305 -34.43 54.17 44.23
N LYS A 306 -34.51 55.51 44.27
CA LYS A 306 -35.78 56.24 44.04
C LYS A 306 -36.11 56.32 42.56
N ILE A 307 -35.16 56.76 41.72
CA ILE A 307 -35.32 56.88 40.26
C ILE A 307 -35.77 55.53 39.68
N ALA A 308 -35.07 54.45 40.02
CA ALA A 308 -35.39 53.10 39.55
C ALA A 308 -36.79 52.60 39.99
N LYS A 309 -37.26 52.97 41.20
CA LYS A 309 -38.64 52.67 41.62
C LYS A 309 -39.69 53.46 40.85
N TYR A 310 -39.41 54.72 40.52
CA TYR A 310 -40.31 55.51 39.68
C TYR A 310 -40.34 55.02 38.24
N CYS A 311 -39.19 54.59 37.69
CA CYS A 311 -39.10 53.94 36.38
C CYS A 311 -39.88 52.61 36.34
N LYS A 312 -39.71 51.74 37.35
CA LYS A 312 -40.52 50.51 37.50
C LYS A 312 -42.01 50.80 37.48
N ASN A 313 -42.48 51.69 38.37
CA ASN A 313 -43.90 52.04 38.45
C ASN A 313 -44.46 52.62 37.12
N ALA A 314 -43.65 53.34 36.35
CA ALA A 314 -44.06 53.95 35.09
C ALA A 314 -44.03 52.97 33.90
N LEU A 315 -43.08 52.02 33.89
CA LEU A 315 -43.05 50.91 32.92
C LEU A 315 -44.20 49.91 33.16
N GLU A 316 -44.57 49.66 34.42
CA GLU A 316 -45.70 48.77 34.76
C GLU A 316 -47.09 49.31 34.37
N GLU A 317 -47.18 50.55 33.85
CA GLU A 317 -48.38 51.07 33.18
C GLU A 317 -48.51 50.59 31.71
N TYR A 318 -47.48 49.96 31.14
CA TYR A 318 -47.47 49.47 29.76
C TYR A 318 -47.83 47.97 29.68
N CYS A 319 -48.36 47.56 28.53
CA CYS A 319 -48.66 46.16 28.21
C CYS A 319 -47.41 45.48 27.62
N GLY A 320 -47.31 44.15 27.78
CA GLY A 320 -46.21 43.36 27.23
C GLY A 320 -44.85 43.50 27.93
N VAL A 321 -44.78 44.08 29.13
CA VAL A 321 -43.53 44.23 29.92
C VAL A 321 -43.70 43.74 31.35
N THR A 322 -42.65 43.08 31.87
CA THR A 322 -42.52 42.70 33.29
C THR A 322 -41.22 43.30 33.84
N VAL A 323 -41.29 44.04 34.95
CA VAL A 323 -40.16 44.83 35.46
C VAL A 323 -39.66 44.31 36.81
N TYR A 324 -38.38 43.96 36.88
CA TYR A 324 -37.71 43.58 38.13
C TYR A 324 -36.69 44.63 38.57
N MET A 325 -36.32 44.57 39.86
CA MET A 325 -35.22 45.35 40.42
C MET A 325 -34.21 44.43 41.11
N THR A 326 -32.91 44.66 40.89
CA THR A 326 -31.83 43.93 41.58
C THR A 326 -31.89 44.13 43.11
N ARG A 327 -32.22 45.36 43.53
CA ARG A 327 -32.50 45.73 44.92
C ARG A 327 -33.71 46.66 45.04
N GLU A 328 -34.60 46.35 45.97
CA GLU A 328 -35.68 47.24 46.40
C GLU A 328 -35.35 47.98 47.70
N THR A 329 -34.22 47.67 48.32
CA THR A 329 -33.76 48.20 49.60
C THR A 329 -32.32 48.70 49.50
N ASP A 330 -31.84 49.38 50.54
CA ASP A 330 -30.41 49.63 50.69
C ASP A 330 -29.71 48.34 51.12
N ARG A 331 -29.10 47.64 50.14
CA ARG A 331 -28.36 46.38 50.31
C ARG A 331 -27.39 46.19 49.13
N PHE A 332 -26.39 45.34 49.32
CA PHE A 332 -25.79 44.62 48.20
C PHE A 332 -26.79 43.59 47.64
N VAL A 333 -26.68 43.27 46.36
CA VAL A 333 -27.52 42.31 45.64
C VAL A 333 -27.04 40.88 45.89
N GLY A 334 -25.73 40.66 45.91
CA GLY A 334 -25.13 39.37 46.28
C GLY A 334 -25.22 39.12 47.79
N ALA A 335 -25.81 37.97 48.17
CA ALA A 335 -26.01 37.59 49.57
C ALA A 335 -24.72 37.44 50.41
N ASN A 336 -23.58 37.27 49.74
CA ASN A 336 -22.25 37.16 50.36
C ASN A 336 -21.34 38.37 50.04
N SER A 337 -21.79 39.34 49.24
CA SER A 337 -20.94 40.43 48.74
C SER A 337 -20.67 41.46 49.84
N THR A 338 -19.39 41.78 50.05
CA THR A 338 -18.92 42.66 51.13
C THR A 338 -18.53 44.06 50.64
N ASN A 339 -18.31 44.22 49.33
CA ASN A 339 -17.89 45.44 48.68
C ASN A 339 -18.46 45.53 47.24
N ALA A 340 -18.32 46.70 46.62
CA ALA A 340 -18.87 47.01 45.30
C ALA A 340 -18.45 46.01 44.22
N ASN A 341 -17.16 45.64 44.15
CA ASN A 341 -16.64 44.76 43.10
C ASN A 341 -17.24 43.34 43.17
N GLU A 342 -17.46 42.84 44.39
CA GLU A 342 -18.16 41.57 44.64
C GLU A 342 -19.65 41.62 44.33
N ASP A 343 -20.25 42.81 44.15
CA ASP A 343 -21.68 42.99 43.88
C ASP A 343 -22.01 43.18 42.38
N LEU A 344 -21.01 43.45 41.54
CA LEU A 344 -21.19 43.67 40.09
C LEU A 344 -21.67 42.41 39.37
N ALA A 345 -21.10 41.24 39.67
CA ALA A 345 -21.52 39.97 39.05
C ALA A 345 -22.92 39.50 39.54
N PRO A 346 -23.24 39.51 40.85
CA PRO A 346 -24.59 39.22 41.35
C PRO A 346 -25.73 40.05 40.72
N ARG A 347 -25.47 41.30 40.30
CA ARG A 347 -26.45 42.13 39.59
C ARG A 347 -26.83 41.56 38.23
N VAL A 348 -25.84 41.09 37.47
CA VAL A 348 -26.06 40.47 36.15
C VAL A 348 -26.56 39.03 36.30
N GLU A 349 -26.08 38.26 37.28
CA GLU A 349 -26.63 36.93 37.57
C GLU A 349 -28.09 36.98 38.03
N TYR A 350 -28.50 38.03 38.78
CA TYR A 350 -29.92 38.27 39.05
C TYR A 350 -30.70 38.53 37.75
N ALA A 351 -30.17 39.37 36.85
CA ALA A 351 -30.82 39.66 35.57
C ALA A 351 -30.99 38.41 34.69
N LYS A 352 -29.95 37.57 34.63
CA LYS A 352 -30.00 36.25 33.98
C LYS A 352 -31.02 35.33 34.65
N SER A 353 -31.12 35.32 35.98
CA SER A 353 -32.04 34.45 36.73
C SER A 353 -33.53 34.77 36.50
N VAL A 354 -33.85 35.98 36.05
CA VAL A 354 -35.21 36.38 35.64
C VAL A 354 -35.42 36.38 34.12
N ASN A 355 -34.42 35.94 33.33
CA ASN A 355 -34.38 35.99 31.87
C ASN A 355 -34.58 37.40 31.29
N ALA A 356 -33.80 38.38 31.75
CA ALA A 356 -33.90 39.76 31.28
C ALA A 356 -33.63 39.94 29.77
N ASP A 357 -34.55 40.58 29.05
CA ASP A 357 -34.35 41.08 27.69
C ASP A 357 -33.61 42.43 27.65
N LEU A 358 -33.57 43.14 28.78
CA LEU A 358 -32.88 44.43 28.93
C LEU A 358 -32.41 44.62 30.38
N PHE A 359 -31.18 45.09 30.56
CA PHE A 359 -30.62 45.48 31.85
C PHE A 359 -30.23 46.97 31.85
N VAL A 360 -30.88 47.77 32.70
CA VAL A 360 -30.66 49.22 32.81
C VAL A 360 -30.13 49.53 34.20
N SER A 361 -28.84 49.83 34.31
CA SER A 361 -28.25 50.32 35.56
C SER A 361 -28.38 51.85 35.65
N ILE A 362 -28.88 52.33 36.79
CA ILE A 362 -29.25 53.74 37.00
C ILE A 362 -28.24 54.35 37.98
N HIS A 363 -27.50 55.35 37.51
CA HIS A 363 -26.36 55.98 38.17
C HIS A 363 -26.44 57.51 38.12
N LEU A 364 -25.56 58.21 38.85
CA LEU A 364 -25.46 59.67 38.87
C LEU A 364 -24.01 60.14 38.68
N ASN A 365 -23.77 60.92 37.64
CA ASN A 365 -22.46 61.46 37.32
C ASN A 365 -21.81 62.21 38.51
N SER A 366 -20.49 62.18 38.58
CA SER A 366 -19.70 63.04 39.46
C SER A 366 -18.29 63.26 38.91
N THR A 367 -17.71 64.42 39.20
CA THR A 367 -16.29 64.72 38.91
C THR A 367 -15.43 64.89 40.15
N GLY A 368 -16.05 65.08 41.32
CA GLY A 368 -15.39 65.58 42.53
C GLY A 368 -15.09 67.09 42.50
N TYR A 369 -15.38 67.78 41.40
CA TYR A 369 -15.13 69.22 41.21
C TYR A 369 -16.41 70.05 41.09
N GLY A 370 -17.58 69.44 40.90
CA GLY A 370 -18.89 70.11 40.87
C GLY A 370 -19.15 71.06 39.69
N THR A 371 -18.33 71.01 38.64
CA THR A 371 -18.39 71.93 37.49
C THR A 371 -19.03 71.33 36.25
N ALA A 372 -18.88 70.03 36.01
CA ALA A 372 -19.56 69.33 34.93
C ALA A 372 -21.06 69.17 35.24
N LYS A 373 -21.88 69.02 34.19
CA LYS A 373 -23.34 68.92 34.25
C LYS A 373 -23.88 68.18 33.03
N GLY A 374 -25.09 67.62 33.15
CA GLY A 374 -25.81 66.90 32.10
C GLY A 374 -26.02 65.41 32.37
N ALA A 375 -26.57 64.70 31.39
CA ALA A 375 -26.73 63.24 31.41
C ALA A 375 -26.03 62.60 30.20
N GLU A 376 -25.56 61.38 30.39
CA GLU A 376 -24.97 60.51 29.35
C GLU A 376 -25.44 59.06 29.56
N VAL A 377 -25.53 58.25 28.51
CA VAL A 377 -25.87 56.83 28.62
C VAL A 377 -24.78 55.97 27.99
N TYR A 378 -24.20 55.07 28.76
CA TYR A 378 -23.24 54.08 28.28
C TYR A 378 -23.96 52.82 27.78
N TYR A 379 -23.54 52.33 26.61
CA TYR A 379 -24.08 51.14 25.94
C TYR A 379 -22.94 50.22 25.45
N PRO A 380 -23.23 48.96 25.08
CA PRO A 380 -22.19 48.03 24.61
C PRO A 380 -21.63 48.43 23.25
N ASN A 381 -20.33 48.19 23.04
CA ASN A 381 -19.67 48.37 21.74
C ASN A 381 -20.21 47.39 20.67
N SER A 382 -19.84 47.58 19.40
CA SER A 382 -20.45 46.90 18.25
C SER A 382 -19.73 45.65 17.73
N ASN A 383 -18.73 45.12 18.45
CA ASN A 383 -17.95 43.94 18.03
C ASN A 383 -18.64 42.61 18.41
N TYR A 384 -18.14 41.87 19.41
CA TYR A 384 -18.74 40.65 19.94
C TYR A 384 -20.24 40.78 20.19
N ASN A 385 -21.06 39.91 19.61
CA ASN A 385 -22.53 39.91 19.76
C ASN A 385 -23.18 41.25 19.30
N VAL A 386 -23.00 41.57 18.01
CA VAL A 386 -23.43 42.82 17.34
C VAL A 386 -24.88 43.21 17.65
N ALA A 387 -25.84 42.26 17.54
CA ALA A 387 -27.27 42.52 17.74
C ALA A 387 -27.60 43.04 19.15
N VAL A 388 -26.87 42.58 20.19
CA VAL A 388 -27.01 43.06 21.57
C VAL A 388 -26.41 44.47 21.72
N GLY A 389 -25.33 44.78 21.00
CA GLY A 389 -24.79 46.14 20.89
C GLY A 389 -25.77 47.11 20.21
N ASN A 390 -26.38 46.71 19.09
CA ASN A 390 -27.37 47.49 18.36
C ASN A 390 -28.62 47.77 19.21
N THR A 391 -29.17 46.75 19.88
CA THR A 391 -30.33 46.91 20.78
C THR A 391 -29.98 47.83 21.97
N GLY A 392 -28.81 47.66 22.59
CA GLY A 392 -28.35 48.52 23.68
C GLY A 392 -28.18 49.99 23.25
N LYS A 393 -27.69 50.23 22.03
CA LYS A 393 -27.55 51.56 21.42
C LYS A 393 -28.90 52.24 21.20
N GLU A 394 -29.90 51.52 20.69
CA GLU A 394 -31.25 52.06 20.45
C GLU A 394 -31.97 52.44 21.74
N VAL A 395 -31.92 51.57 22.76
CA VAL A 395 -32.50 51.88 24.08
C VAL A 395 -31.78 53.08 24.71
N ALA A 396 -30.44 53.10 24.69
CA ALA A 396 -29.65 54.20 25.23
C ALA A 396 -29.98 55.54 24.54
N GLN A 397 -30.14 55.55 23.21
CA GLN A 397 -30.48 56.76 22.46
C GLN A 397 -31.87 57.28 22.84
N ASN A 398 -32.86 56.39 23.01
CA ASN A 398 -34.21 56.79 23.40
C ASN A 398 -34.27 57.33 24.83
N ILE A 399 -33.57 56.70 25.79
CA ILE A 399 -33.46 57.24 27.17
C ILE A 399 -32.78 58.62 27.16
N GLN A 400 -31.65 58.77 26.46
CA GLN A 400 -30.94 60.05 26.35
C GLN A 400 -31.86 61.15 25.78
N ASN A 401 -32.67 60.83 24.77
CA ASN A 401 -33.62 61.77 24.17
C ASN A 401 -34.70 62.25 25.17
N GLU A 402 -35.33 61.33 25.91
CA GLU A 402 -36.37 61.69 26.89
C GLU A 402 -35.79 62.41 28.11
N LEU A 403 -34.56 62.07 28.55
CA LEU A 403 -33.84 62.84 29.59
C LEU A 403 -33.53 64.27 29.13
N VAL A 404 -33.04 64.45 27.89
CA VAL A 404 -32.80 65.78 27.29
C VAL A 404 -34.08 66.59 27.14
N ALA A 405 -35.24 65.94 26.89
CA ALA A 405 -36.54 66.60 26.87
C ALA A 405 -36.96 67.20 28.24
N LEU A 406 -36.38 66.75 29.36
CA LEU A 406 -36.55 67.38 30.68
C LEU A 406 -35.73 68.66 30.87
N GLY A 407 -34.87 69.03 29.91
CA GLY A 407 -34.00 70.21 29.95
C GLY A 407 -32.61 69.96 30.57
N ILE A 408 -32.23 68.70 30.81
CA ILE A 408 -30.87 68.35 31.23
C ILE A 408 -29.88 68.68 30.10
N THR A 409 -28.61 68.94 30.43
CA THR A 409 -27.59 69.17 29.38
C THR A 409 -27.26 67.86 28.69
N ASP A 410 -27.37 67.81 27.36
CA ASP A 410 -26.98 66.66 26.57
C ASP A 410 -25.45 66.44 26.59
N ARG A 411 -25.02 65.19 26.72
CA ARG A 411 -23.62 64.75 26.70
C ARG A 411 -23.42 63.50 25.82
N GLY A 412 -24.46 63.11 25.07
CA GLY A 412 -24.48 61.97 24.15
C GLY A 412 -24.54 60.59 24.80
N ILE A 413 -24.86 59.61 23.97
CA ILE A 413 -24.66 58.18 24.28
C ILE A 413 -23.20 57.78 23.98
N LYS A 414 -22.66 56.80 24.70
CA LYS A 414 -21.24 56.46 24.67
C LYS A 414 -20.97 54.96 24.74
N ILE A 415 -19.91 54.52 24.08
CA ILE A 415 -19.24 53.27 24.39
C ILE A 415 -17.99 53.55 25.22
N ARG A 416 -17.41 52.52 25.84
CA ARG A 416 -16.08 52.62 26.44
C ARG A 416 -15.41 51.26 26.39
N ASN A 417 -14.34 51.14 25.62
CA ASN A 417 -13.58 49.89 25.51
C ASN A 417 -12.63 49.69 26.70
N SER A 418 -12.24 48.44 26.94
CA SER A 418 -11.43 48.02 28.08
C SER A 418 -10.04 48.65 28.06
N ALA A 419 -9.64 49.23 29.20
CA ALA A 419 -8.39 50.00 29.35
C ALA A 419 -7.19 49.14 29.79
N ASN A 420 -7.34 47.81 29.85
CA ASN A 420 -6.29 46.85 30.17
C ASN A 420 -6.18 45.73 29.11
N ASN A 421 -6.74 45.96 27.92
CA ASN A 421 -6.80 45.03 26.79
C ASN A 421 -7.47 43.67 27.11
N SER A 422 -8.39 43.63 28.08
CA SER A 422 -9.27 42.45 28.24
C SER A 422 -10.16 42.28 27.01
N THR A 423 -10.34 41.04 26.56
CA THR A 423 -11.10 40.69 25.35
C THR A 423 -12.38 39.92 25.66
N TYR A 424 -13.28 39.88 24.68
CA TYR A 424 -14.37 38.92 24.60
C TYR A 424 -13.85 37.55 24.12
N PRO A 425 -14.65 36.46 24.20
CA PRO A 425 -14.22 35.13 23.78
C PRO A 425 -13.85 34.98 22.30
N ASP A 426 -14.25 35.92 21.44
CA ASP A 426 -13.87 36.03 20.03
C ASP A 426 -12.54 36.78 19.80
N GLY A 427 -11.86 37.19 20.87
CA GLY A 427 -10.63 37.98 20.80
C GLY A 427 -10.87 39.50 20.65
N SER A 428 -12.10 39.94 20.40
CA SER A 428 -12.41 41.36 20.22
C SER A 428 -12.34 42.15 21.55
N LEU A 429 -12.05 43.45 21.47
CA LEU A 429 -11.83 44.27 22.68
C LEU A 429 -13.10 44.43 23.52
N GLN A 430 -13.02 44.09 24.81
CA GLN A 430 -14.15 44.05 25.74
C GLN A 430 -14.66 45.47 26.07
N ASP A 431 -15.93 45.61 26.48
CA ASP A 431 -16.40 46.85 27.11
C ASP A 431 -15.76 47.06 28.50
N TYR A 432 -15.59 48.31 28.91
CA TYR A 432 -14.91 48.69 30.16
C TYR A 432 -15.72 48.38 31.42
N TYR A 433 -17.03 48.59 31.36
CA TYR A 433 -17.90 48.52 32.54
C TYR A 433 -18.35 47.09 32.81
N ALA A 434 -18.11 46.62 34.04
CA ALA A 434 -18.33 45.23 34.43
C ALA A 434 -19.74 44.71 34.16
N VAL A 435 -20.77 45.52 34.39
CA VAL A 435 -22.16 45.12 34.12
C VAL A 435 -22.48 45.09 32.62
N ILE A 436 -21.90 45.99 31.83
CA ILE A 436 -22.11 46.02 30.36
C ILE A 436 -21.52 44.75 29.73
N TRP A 437 -20.23 44.43 29.98
CA TRP A 437 -19.62 43.27 29.34
C TRP A 437 -20.16 41.93 29.86
N GLN A 438 -20.57 41.85 31.12
CA GLN A 438 -21.22 40.64 31.65
C GLN A 438 -22.62 40.44 31.05
N CYS A 439 -23.42 41.50 30.91
CA CYS A 439 -24.70 41.42 30.20
C CYS A 439 -24.50 41.02 28.73
N LYS A 440 -23.55 41.64 28.02
CA LYS A 440 -23.25 41.33 26.61
C LYS A 440 -22.86 39.85 26.40
N ARG A 441 -22.04 39.30 27.30
CA ARG A 441 -21.69 37.85 27.36
C ARG A 441 -22.85 36.94 27.77
N ALA A 442 -23.88 37.48 28.43
CA ALA A 442 -25.10 36.75 28.75
C ALA A 442 -26.18 36.85 27.65
N GLY A 443 -25.90 37.57 26.55
CA GLY A 443 -26.89 37.84 25.49
C GLY A 443 -27.89 38.97 25.83
N ILE A 444 -27.62 39.74 26.90
CA ILE A 444 -28.51 40.77 27.44
C ILE A 444 -27.95 42.16 27.06
N PRO A 445 -28.75 43.06 26.46
CA PRO A 445 -28.42 44.48 26.33
C PRO A 445 -28.24 45.10 27.72
N GLY A 446 -26.99 45.40 28.09
CA GLY A 446 -26.65 46.08 29.35
C GLY A 446 -26.26 47.52 29.11
N ILE A 447 -26.98 48.46 29.74
CA ILE A 447 -26.70 49.90 29.65
C ILE A 447 -26.54 50.53 31.04
N ILE A 448 -25.86 51.68 31.10
CA ILE A 448 -25.71 52.49 32.32
C ILE A 448 -26.19 53.91 32.02
N VAL A 449 -27.25 54.34 32.70
CA VAL A 449 -27.84 55.69 32.59
C VAL A 449 -27.22 56.59 33.65
N GLU A 450 -26.21 57.35 33.24
CA GLU A 450 -25.50 58.32 34.08
C GLU A 450 -26.26 59.65 34.09
N HIS A 451 -27.11 59.81 35.10
CA HIS A 451 -27.96 60.98 35.28
C HIS A 451 -27.17 62.24 35.74
N ALA A 452 -27.90 63.33 35.99
CA ALA A 452 -27.40 64.65 36.40
C ALA A 452 -26.27 64.62 37.45
N PHE A 453 -25.33 65.56 37.37
CA PHE A 453 -24.12 65.55 38.20
C PHE A 453 -24.46 65.83 39.67
N ILE A 454 -24.24 64.86 40.57
CA ILE A 454 -24.60 64.95 41.99
C ILE A 454 -23.71 65.95 42.75
N ASP A 455 -22.45 66.13 42.31
CA ASP A 455 -21.52 67.12 42.84
C ASP A 455 -21.83 68.55 42.36
N ASN A 456 -22.55 68.70 41.23
CA ASN A 456 -22.92 70.00 40.68
C ASN A 456 -24.18 70.57 41.36
N VAL A 457 -24.03 71.75 41.98
CA VAL A 457 -25.11 72.45 42.70
C VAL A 457 -26.32 72.73 41.81
N ASP A 458 -26.10 73.02 40.53
CA ASP A 458 -27.11 73.48 39.59
C ASP A 458 -27.95 72.31 39.06
N ASP A 459 -27.30 71.19 38.70
CA ASP A 459 -27.96 69.93 38.33
C ASP A 459 -28.69 69.30 39.53
N TYR A 460 -28.04 69.24 40.70
CA TYR A 460 -28.66 68.76 41.92
C TYR A 460 -29.93 69.54 42.26
N ASN A 461 -29.88 70.87 42.20
CA ASN A 461 -31.05 71.70 42.50
C ASN A 461 -32.14 71.68 41.42
N LYS A 462 -31.84 71.30 40.17
CA LYS A 462 -32.85 71.18 39.09
C LYS A 462 -33.49 69.80 39.05
N TYR A 463 -32.71 68.73 39.23
CA TYR A 463 -33.13 67.36 38.88
C TYR A 463 -33.11 66.37 40.05
N LEU A 464 -32.34 66.60 41.13
CA LEU A 464 -32.09 65.57 42.16
C LEU A 464 -32.70 65.87 43.53
N ASN A 465 -32.80 67.15 43.92
CA ASN A 465 -33.10 67.54 45.31
C ASN A 465 -34.54 67.31 45.80
N SER A 466 -35.42 66.64 45.04
CA SER A 466 -36.75 66.24 45.52
C SER A 466 -37.34 65.05 44.76
N ASP A 467 -38.19 64.28 45.46
CA ASP A 467 -38.84 63.07 44.94
C ASP A 467 -39.68 63.33 43.68
N ALA A 468 -40.28 64.52 43.54
CA ALA A 468 -41.02 64.92 42.35
C ALA A 468 -40.12 65.17 41.11
N LYS A 469 -38.81 65.33 41.29
CA LYS A 469 -37.82 65.44 40.20
C LYS A 469 -37.22 64.08 39.87
N LEU A 470 -36.84 63.31 40.91
CA LEU A 470 -36.42 61.91 40.77
C LEU A 470 -37.50 61.06 40.07
N LYS A 471 -38.79 61.36 40.30
CA LYS A 471 -39.90 60.72 39.58
C LYS A 471 -39.87 61.02 38.08
N LYS A 472 -39.62 62.28 37.68
CA LYS A 472 -39.53 62.65 36.27
C LYS A 472 -38.37 61.97 35.54
N LEU A 473 -37.22 61.80 36.21
CA LEU A 473 -36.09 61.07 35.66
C LEU A 473 -36.49 59.61 35.38
N GLY A 474 -37.08 58.91 36.35
CA GLY A 474 -37.57 57.55 36.15
C GLY A 474 -38.71 57.44 35.13
N GLU A 475 -39.58 58.45 35.03
CA GLU A 475 -40.62 58.52 33.97
C GLU A 475 -40.02 58.69 32.57
N ALA A 476 -38.91 59.42 32.43
CA ALA A 476 -38.18 59.58 31.17
C ALA A 476 -37.40 58.30 30.80
N ASP A 477 -36.74 57.65 31.76
CA ASP A 477 -36.15 56.31 31.57
C ASP A 477 -37.22 55.33 31.05
N ALA A 478 -38.37 55.27 31.73
CA ALA A 478 -39.49 54.41 31.37
C ALA A 478 -40.04 54.72 29.97
N ALA A 479 -40.21 55.99 29.61
CA ALA A 479 -40.66 56.39 28.29
C ALA A 479 -39.65 56.02 27.18
N GLY A 480 -38.35 56.23 27.43
CA GLY A 480 -37.29 55.87 26.49
C GLY A 480 -37.19 54.35 26.26
N ILE A 481 -37.25 53.56 27.34
CA ILE A 481 -37.30 52.10 27.28
C ILE A 481 -38.55 51.63 26.54
N ALA A 482 -39.75 52.11 26.91
CA ALA A 482 -41.00 51.70 26.30
C ALA A 482 -41.07 52.02 24.80
N LYS A 483 -40.50 53.14 24.39
CA LYS A 483 -40.42 53.58 22.99
C LYS A 483 -39.45 52.73 22.16
N ALA A 484 -38.30 52.37 22.70
CA ALA A 484 -37.35 51.46 22.05
C ALA A 484 -37.87 50.01 21.99
N LEU A 485 -38.70 49.59 22.95
CA LEU A 485 -39.27 48.24 23.03
C LEU A 485 -40.70 48.12 22.45
N GLY A 486 -41.24 49.18 21.83
CA GLY A 486 -42.55 49.16 21.16
C GLY A 486 -43.77 48.94 22.08
N LEU A 487 -43.69 49.35 23.36
CA LEU A 487 -44.73 49.07 24.36
C LEU A 487 -45.90 50.05 24.30
N GLU A 488 -47.12 49.55 24.51
CA GLU A 488 -48.38 50.31 24.43
C GLU A 488 -49.15 50.38 25.78
N LYS A 489 -50.07 51.35 25.90
CA LYS A 489 -50.99 51.48 27.06
C LYS A 489 -52.46 51.25 26.66
N GLY A 490 -53.26 50.74 27.60
CA GLY A 490 -54.70 50.50 27.42
C GLY A 490 -55.44 50.28 28.75
N GLU A 491 -56.76 50.06 28.68
CA GLU A 491 -57.68 50.01 29.83
C GLU A 491 -58.62 48.80 29.79
N TRP A 492 -59.06 48.34 30.96
CA TRP A 492 -60.09 47.28 31.09
C TRP A 492 -61.50 47.87 31.20
N ILE A 493 -62.46 47.27 30.48
CA ILE A 493 -63.86 47.69 30.43
C ILE A 493 -64.76 46.49 30.75
N GLU A 494 -65.71 46.66 31.66
CA GLU A 494 -66.78 45.69 31.93
C GLU A 494 -68.10 46.20 31.35
N ASP A 495 -68.83 45.33 30.65
CA ASP A 495 -70.23 45.55 30.29
C ASP A 495 -71.09 44.31 30.57
N LYS A 496 -72.38 44.40 30.26
CA LYS A 496 -73.39 43.34 30.47
C LYS A 496 -73.04 41.97 29.86
N ASN A 497 -72.10 41.89 28.91
CA ASN A 497 -71.67 40.66 28.25
C ASN A 497 -70.38 40.09 28.89
N GLY A 498 -69.57 40.92 29.57
CA GLY A 498 -68.31 40.52 30.18
C GLY A 498 -67.24 41.63 30.19
N TRP A 499 -66.01 41.22 30.48
CA TRP A 499 -64.82 42.08 30.44
C TRP A 499 -64.15 42.07 29.06
N TRP A 500 -63.73 43.23 28.59
CA TRP A 500 -62.87 43.39 27.41
C TRP A 500 -61.78 44.43 27.68
N PHE A 501 -60.77 44.52 26.81
CA PHE A 501 -59.65 45.44 26.93
C PHE A 501 -59.64 46.41 25.76
N ARG A 502 -59.39 47.70 25.99
CA ARG A 502 -59.35 48.75 24.97
C ARG A 502 -57.96 49.40 24.94
N TYR A 503 -57.35 49.46 23.77
CA TYR A 503 -56.09 50.17 23.54
C TYR A 503 -56.33 51.69 23.47
N SER A 504 -55.26 52.49 23.63
CA SER A 504 -55.35 53.96 23.65
C SER A 504 -55.91 54.58 22.35
N ASP A 505 -55.88 53.86 21.23
CA ASP A 505 -56.45 54.27 19.93
C ASP A 505 -57.95 53.95 19.80
N GLY A 506 -58.52 53.17 20.75
CA GLY A 506 -59.90 52.68 20.73
C GLY A 506 -60.07 51.28 20.14
N SER A 507 -59.02 50.62 19.66
CA SER A 507 -59.05 49.23 19.22
C SER A 507 -59.08 48.24 20.41
N TYR A 508 -59.29 46.95 20.14
CA TYR A 508 -59.41 45.91 21.17
C TYR A 508 -59.07 44.50 20.64
N PRO A 509 -58.53 43.59 21.48
CA PRO A 509 -58.13 42.25 21.04
C PRO A 509 -59.33 41.31 20.83
N LYS A 510 -59.19 40.40 19.85
CA LYS A 510 -60.20 39.44 19.40
C LYS A 510 -59.55 38.16 18.90
N SER A 511 -60.12 36.99 19.23
CA SER A 511 -59.61 35.65 18.87
C SER A 511 -58.10 35.51 19.13
N THR A 512 -57.62 36.00 20.27
CA THR A 512 -56.17 36.17 20.48
C THR A 512 -55.79 36.26 21.96
N TRP A 513 -54.55 35.87 22.26
CA TRP A 513 -53.92 36.08 23.55
C TRP A 513 -53.32 37.50 23.63
N LYS A 514 -53.39 38.13 24.80
CA LYS A 514 -52.62 39.34 25.13
C LYS A 514 -52.11 39.29 26.56
N PHE A 515 -50.88 39.76 26.75
CA PHE A 515 -50.31 40.03 28.07
C PHE A 515 -50.61 41.46 28.51
N ILE A 516 -51.26 41.60 29.67
CA ILE A 516 -51.73 42.88 30.18
C ILE A 516 -51.44 42.93 31.69
N ALA A 517 -50.66 43.91 32.14
CA ALA A 517 -50.39 44.19 33.56
C ALA A 517 -50.05 42.94 34.41
N GLY A 518 -49.07 42.14 33.96
CA GLY A 518 -48.55 40.98 34.70
C GLY A 518 -49.25 39.64 34.44
N TYR A 519 -50.23 39.56 33.54
CA TYR A 519 -50.97 38.32 33.26
C TYR A 519 -51.32 38.15 31.77
N TRP A 520 -51.28 36.90 31.30
CA TRP A 520 -51.85 36.50 30.01
C TRP A 520 -53.36 36.32 30.11
N TYR A 521 -54.08 36.80 29.09
CA TYR A 521 -55.52 36.68 28.92
C TYR A 521 -55.84 36.23 27.49
N HIS A 522 -56.84 35.37 27.31
CA HIS A 522 -57.38 35.06 25.98
C HIS A 522 -58.72 35.77 25.75
N PHE A 523 -58.89 36.34 24.55
CA PHE A 523 -60.10 37.05 24.13
C PHE A 523 -60.82 36.27 23.04
N GLY A 524 -62.13 36.08 23.21
CA GLY A 524 -63.00 35.42 22.24
C GLY A 524 -63.11 36.19 20.91
N SER A 525 -63.80 35.59 19.94
CA SER A 525 -64.08 36.21 18.63
C SER A 525 -65.05 37.41 18.71
N ASP A 526 -65.78 37.49 19.81
CA ASP A 526 -66.60 38.64 20.23
C ASP A 526 -65.77 39.81 20.78
N GLY A 527 -64.56 39.52 21.31
CA GLY A 527 -63.64 40.48 21.95
C GLY A 527 -63.69 40.46 23.47
N TYR A 528 -64.41 39.52 24.09
CA TYR A 528 -64.51 39.41 25.54
C TYR A 528 -63.50 38.40 26.10
N ARG A 529 -62.95 38.73 27.27
CA ARG A 529 -61.99 37.92 28.04
C ARG A 529 -62.63 36.61 28.50
N GLN A 530 -62.04 35.49 28.13
CA GLN A 530 -62.53 34.16 28.51
C GLN A 530 -62.16 33.81 29.96
N THR A 531 -62.80 32.77 30.51
CA THR A 531 -62.56 32.22 31.86
C THR A 531 -62.78 30.70 31.83
N GLY A 532 -62.20 29.96 32.78
CA GLY A 532 -62.27 28.49 32.85
C GLY A 532 -61.32 27.78 31.88
N PHE A 533 -61.58 26.49 31.62
CA PHE A 533 -60.81 25.72 30.64
C PHE A 533 -61.12 26.16 29.20
N ILE A 534 -60.08 26.48 28.43
CA ILE A 534 -60.16 26.80 27.00
C ILE A 534 -59.22 25.89 26.19
N THR A 535 -59.34 25.92 24.87
CA THR A 535 -58.46 25.16 23.96
C THR A 535 -58.13 25.99 22.74
N ASP A 536 -56.84 26.24 22.54
CA ASP A 536 -56.27 27.04 21.47
C ASP A 536 -54.88 26.47 21.14
N GLY A 537 -54.81 25.51 20.22
CA GLY A 537 -53.65 24.63 20.02
C GLY A 537 -53.46 23.61 21.17
N ALA A 538 -53.27 24.10 22.40
CA ALA A 538 -53.22 23.32 23.63
C ALA A 538 -54.42 23.62 24.56
N LYS A 539 -54.54 22.89 25.68
CA LYS A 539 -55.48 23.20 26.76
C LYS A 539 -54.88 24.20 27.73
N TYR A 540 -55.65 25.21 28.12
CA TYR A 540 -55.29 26.22 29.11
C TYR A 540 -56.40 26.33 30.15
N TYR A 541 -56.10 26.86 31.32
CA TYR A 541 -57.09 27.30 32.29
C TYR A 541 -56.91 28.79 32.58
N LEU A 542 -57.99 29.53 32.47
CA LEU A 542 -58.10 30.92 32.88
C LEU A 542 -58.87 30.97 34.21
N ASP A 543 -58.42 31.74 35.19
CA ASP A 543 -59.19 31.92 36.43
C ASP A 543 -60.48 32.75 36.21
N LYS A 544 -61.23 33.02 37.27
CA LYS A 544 -62.47 33.83 37.21
C LYS A 544 -62.17 35.30 36.85
N GLU A 545 -60.97 35.79 37.15
CA GLU A 545 -60.42 37.06 36.68
C GLU A 545 -59.88 36.97 35.22
N GLY A 546 -59.94 35.79 34.60
CA GLY A 546 -59.54 35.50 33.22
C GLY A 546 -58.03 35.32 33.01
N LYS A 547 -57.26 35.26 34.09
CA LYS A 547 -55.80 35.19 34.05
C LYS A 547 -55.35 33.76 33.78
N MET A 548 -54.35 33.60 32.92
CA MET A 548 -53.77 32.30 32.62
C MET A 548 -53.13 31.65 33.85
N ALA A 549 -53.53 30.42 34.13
CA ALA A 549 -52.90 29.60 35.15
C ALA A 549 -51.51 29.14 34.69
N ILE A 550 -50.52 29.36 35.56
CA ILE A 550 -49.19 28.73 35.49
C ILE A 550 -48.89 28.00 36.81
N GLY A 551 -48.09 26.93 36.72
CA GLY A 551 -47.76 26.05 37.84
C GLY A 551 -48.91 25.14 38.29
N TRP A 552 -48.81 24.61 39.51
CA TRP A 552 -49.84 23.77 40.13
C TRP A 552 -51.11 24.59 40.47
N LYS A 553 -52.29 24.05 40.13
CA LYS A 553 -53.62 24.56 40.54
C LYS A 553 -54.53 23.43 41.00
N TRP A 554 -55.34 23.69 42.03
CA TRP A 554 -56.45 22.82 42.41
C TRP A 554 -57.73 23.29 41.71
N ILE A 555 -58.31 22.44 40.86
CA ILE A 555 -59.49 22.74 40.04
C ILE A 555 -60.38 21.48 40.05
N ASP A 556 -61.68 21.63 40.30
CA ASP A 556 -62.69 20.55 40.25
C ASP A 556 -62.22 19.21 40.87
N ASP A 557 -61.80 19.34 42.14
CA ASP A 557 -61.26 18.29 43.02
C ASP A 557 -60.08 17.48 42.45
N ALA A 558 -59.23 18.11 41.63
CA ALA A 558 -57.95 17.57 41.20
C ALA A 558 -56.83 18.62 41.14
N TRP A 559 -55.58 18.17 41.31
CA TRP A 559 -54.41 18.96 40.97
C TRP A 559 -54.13 18.87 39.47
N TYR A 560 -53.95 20.03 38.86
CA TYR A 560 -53.49 20.23 37.49
C TYR A 560 -52.15 20.97 37.52
N TYR A 561 -51.31 20.74 36.51
CA TYR A 561 -50.12 21.56 36.28
C TYR A 561 -50.19 22.24 34.91
N PHE A 562 -49.89 23.53 34.88
CA PHE A 562 -49.74 24.32 33.67
C PHE A 562 -48.29 24.78 33.55
N ASN A 563 -47.68 24.65 32.38
CA ASN A 563 -46.27 24.97 32.17
C ASN A 563 -46.01 26.50 32.12
N GLY A 564 -44.79 26.91 31.77
CA GLY A 564 -44.44 28.34 31.68
C GLY A 564 -45.28 29.14 30.68
N SER A 565 -45.70 28.53 29.58
CA SER A 565 -46.63 29.14 28.62
C SER A 565 -48.11 28.91 28.96
N GLY A 566 -48.43 28.37 30.14
CA GLY A 566 -49.79 28.10 30.61
C GLY A 566 -50.50 26.90 29.97
N ALA A 567 -49.81 26.13 29.13
CA ALA A 567 -50.36 24.91 28.57
C ALA A 567 -50.40 23.79 29.63
N MET A 568 -51.53 23.08 29.70
CA MET A 568 -51.80 22.02 30.66
C MET A 568 -50.94 20.78 30.38
N ALA A 569 -50.17 20.33 31.37
CA ALA A 569 -49.35 19.13 31.28
C ALA A 569 -50.18 17.84 31.37
N THR A 570 -49.75 16.82 30.62
CA THR A 570 -50.21 15.43 30.70
C THR A 570 -49.00 14.51 30.67
N GLY A 571 -49.09 13.32 31.27
CA GLY A 571 -47.96 12.39 31.40
C GLY A 571 -46.97 12.78 32.51
N TRP A 572 -45.69 12.48 32.31
CA TRP A 572 -44.63 12.70 33.31
C TRP A 572 -44.26 14.18 33.48
N LEU A 573 -44.07 14.60 34.72
CA LEU A 573 -43.67 15.97 35.08
C LEU A 573 -42.61 15.96 36.18
N TRP A 574 -41.47 16.62 35.96
CA TRP A 574 -40.47 16.92 36.99
C TRP A 574 -40.68 18.33 37.53
N GLN A 575 -40.92 18.49 38.83
CA GLN A 575 -41.08 19.79 39.50
C GLN A 575 -40.59 19.75 40.95
N GLY A 576 -39.99 20.84 41.42
CA GLY A 576 -39.61 21.00 42.84
C GLY A 576 -38.70 19.91 43.41
N GLY A 577 -37.93 19.20 42.56
CA GLY A 577 -37.08 18.08 42.97
C GLY A 577 -37.76 16.71 43.04
N ALA A 578 -38.98 16.55 42.50
CA ALA A 578 -39.69 15.27 42.43
C ALA A 578 -40.39 15.06 41.07
N TRP A 579 -40.58 13.78 40.70
CA TRP A 579 -41.46 13.40 39.59
C TRP A 579 -42.91 13.30 40.05
N TYR A 580 -43.81 13.63 39.14
CA TYR A 580 -45.26 13.51 39.23
C TYR A 580 -45.77 12.90 37.93
N TYR A 581 -47.02 12.43 37.93
CA TYR A 581 -47.69 12.01 36.70
C TYR A 581 -49.09 12.60 36.65
N LEU A 582 -49.44 13.13 35.48
CA LEU A 582 -50.74 13.69 35.14
C LEU A 582 -51.42 12.71 34.17
N ASP A 583 -52.70 12.40 34.38
CA ASP A 583 -53.44 11.54 33.46
C ASP A 583 -53.72 12.24 32.11
N LYS A 584 -54.39 11.51 31.20
CA LYS A 584 -54.77 12.01 29.87
C LYS A 584 -55.69 13.25 29.89
N ASP A 585 -56.34 13.54 31.01
CA ASP A 585 -57.23 14.69 31.20
C ASP A 585 -56.54 15.83 31.96
N GLY A 586 -55.28 15.65 32.39
CA GLY A 586 -54.44 16.62 33.09
C GLY A 586 -54.40 16.45 34.61
N LYS A 587 -55.06 15.44 35.18
CA LYS A 587 -55.21 15.27 36.64
C LYS A 587 -54.04 14.51 37.25
N MET A 588 -53.46 15.07 38.31
CA MET A 588 -52.37 14.44 39.07
C MET A 588 -52.83 13.15 39.74
N VAL A 589 -52.12 12.05 39.48
CA VAL A 589 -52.40 10.74 40.07
C VAL A 589 -51.71 10.57 41.43
N THR A 590 -52.25 9.67 42.26
CA THR A 590 -51.65 9.25 43.54
C THR A 590 -51.74 7.72 43.70
N GLY A 591 -51.02 7.17 44.67
CA GLY A 591 -51.02 5.74 45.00
C GLY A 591 -50.26 4.88 43.99
N TRP A 592 -50.61 3.58 43.95
CA TRP A 592 -50.06 2.63 42.99
C TRP A 592 -50.56 2.89 41.57
N GLN A 593 -49.63 3.06 40.63
CA GLN A 593 -49.94 3.28 39.21
C GLN A 593 -49.09 2.36 38.33
N THR A 594 -49.56 2.08 37.12
CA THR A 594 -48.81 1.32 36.11
C THR A 594 -48.76 2.13 34.83
N ILE A 595 -47.57 2.62 34.48
CA ILE A 595 -47.32 3.52 33.36
C ILE A 595 -46.31 2.82 32.46
N ASP A 596 -46.64 2.68 31.18
CA ASP A 596 -45.79 1.99 30.17
C ASP A 596 -45.28 0.62 30.63
N LYS A 597 -46.19 -0.16 31.23
CA LYS A 597 -45.99 -1.49 31.85
C LYS A 597 -45.12 -1.51 33.11
N THR A 598 -44.50 -0.39 33.49
CA THR A 598 -43.72 -0.26 34.72
C THR A 598 -44.60 0.20 35.87
N LYS A 599 -44.40 -0.37 37.07
CA LYS A 599 -45.19 -0.03 38.26
C LYS A 599 -44.51 1.05 39.08
N TYR A 600 -45.25 2.05 39.51
CA TYR A 600 -44.79 3.19 40.31
C TYR A 600 -45.68 3.39 41.54
N TYR A 601 -45.18 4.13 42.52
CA TYR A 601 -46.00 4.64 43.63
C TYR A 601 -45.81 6.14 43.78
N PHE A 602 -46.92 6.86 43.83
CA PHE A 602 -46.97 8.30 44.06
C PHE A 602 -47.58 8.55 45.44
N GLY A 603 -46.93 9.41 46.25
CA GLY A 603 -47.40 9.77 47.58
C GLY A 603 -48.74 10.51 47.58
N THR A 604 -49.28 10.80 48.77
CA THR A 604 -50.50 11.59 48.93
C THR A 604 -50.39 13.01 48.36
N SER A 605 -49.17 13.53 48.21
CA SER A 605 -48.86 14.80 47.56
C SER A 605 -48.55 14.68 46.07
N GLY A 606 -48.76 13.51 45.45
CA GLY A 606 -48.50 13.23 44.04
C GLY A 606 -47.04 12.95 43.67
N ASN A 607 -46.10 13.10 44.62
CA ASN A 607 -44.67 12.88 44.37
C ASN A 607 -44.33 11.38 44.23
N MET A 608 -43.61 11.01 43.18
CA MET A 608 -43.11 9.65 42.96
C MET A 608 -42.12 9.25 44.07
N TYR A 609 -42.22 8.01 44.52
CA TYR A 609 -41.28 7.46 45.52
C TYR A 609 -40.04 6.86 44.86
N THR A 610 -38.87 7.15 45.44
CA THR A 610 -37.55 6.60 45.08
C THR A 610 -36.85 6.10 46.35
N GLY A 611 -36.01 5.08 46.26
CA GLY A 611 -35.39 4.45 47.43
C GLY A 611 -36.33 3.50 48.19
N THR A 612 -36.09 3.29 49.48
CA THR A 612 -36.85 2.33 50.30
C THR A 612 -37.93 3.01 51.14
N HIS A 613 -39.17 2.53 51.04
CA HIS A 613 -40.35 3.04 51.75
C HIS A 613 -41.16 1.90 52.36
N VAL A 614 -42.01 2.19 53.35
CA VAL A 614 -43.00 1.22 53.86
C VAL A 614 -44.39 1.63 53.39
N ILE A 615 -45.04 0.76 52.62
CA ILE A 615 -46.38 0.96 52.05
C ILE A 615 -47.25 -0.19 52.52
N ASP A 616 -48.39 0.10 53.14
CA ASP A 616 -49.34 -0.89 53.70
C ASP A 616 -48.66 -1.96 54.59
N GLY A 617 -47.65 -1.54 55.37
CA GLY A 617 -46.86 -2.42 56.24
C GLY A 617 -45.79 -3.27 55.53
N THR A 618 -45.65 -3.15 54.22
CA THR A 618 -44.65 -3.86 53.41
C THR A 618 -43.48 -2.95 53.05
N THR A 619 -42.24 -3.43 53.22
CA THR A 619 -41.04 -2.73 52.73
C THR A 619 -40.97 -2.82 51.21
N CYS A 620 -41.11 -1.69 50.54
CA CYS A 620 -41.07 -1.53 49.10
C CYS A 620 -39.82 -0.75 48.69
N VAL A 621 -39.09 -1.22 47.68
CA VAL A 621 -37.93 -0.53 47.13
C VAL A 621 -38.30 0.07 45.77
N PHE A 622 -37.74 1.22 45.45
CA PHE A 622 -37.94 1.96 44.21
C PHE A 622 -36.58 2.45 43.70
N SER A 623 -36.36 2.46 42.38
CA SER A 623 -35.10 2.90 41.79
C SER A 623 -34.91 4.42 41.95
N SER A 624 -33.76 4.94 41.52
CA SER A 624 -33.58 6.38 41.26
C SER A 624 -34.62 6.92 40.25
N SER A 625 -35.02 6.09 39.28
CA SER A 625 -36.12 6.35 38.34
C SER A 625 -37.53 6.04 38.88
N GLY A 626 -37.66 5.71 40.18
CA GLY A 626 -38.93 5.43 40.86
C GLY A 626 -39.72 4.20 40.38
N ALA A 627 -39.19 3.43 39.43
CA ALA A 627 -39.75 2.14 39.08
C ALA A 627 -39.69 1.24 40.33
N TYR A 628 -40.82 0.63 40.68
CA TYR A 628 -40.94 -0.26 41.82
C TYR A 628 -39.99 -1.46 41.66
N GLN A 629 -38.90 -1.42 42.41
CA GLN A 629 -37.97 -2.53 42.53
C GLN A 629 -38.64 -3.53 43.45
N ILE A 630 -39.31 -4.51 42.85
CA ILE A 630 -39.81 -5.64 43.60
C ILE A 630 -38.60 -6.32 44.25
N THR A 631 -38.72 -6.75 45.49
CA THR A 631 -37.59 -7.24 46.30
C THR A 631 -37.00 -8.52 45.70
N GLU A 632 -36.00 -8.34 44.85
CA GLU A 632 -35.22 -9.43 44.27
C GLU A 632 -34.21 -9.97 45.27
N GLY A 633 -33.98 -11.28 45.26
CA GLY A 633 -33.02 -11.90 46.17
C GLY A 633 -33.31 -13.34 46.53
N TRP A 634 -32.29 -13.95 47.14
CA TRP A 634 -32.30 -15.34 47.58
C TRP A 634 -33.09 -15.53 48.88
N LYS A 635 -34.09 -16.41 48.82
CA LYS A 635 -34.92 -16.81 49.96
C LYS A 635 -34.74 -18.31 50.20
N SER A 636 -34.48 -18.72 51.44
CA SER A 636 -34.44 -20.13 51.83
C SER A 636 -35.61 -20.48 52.76
N GLU A 637 -36.32 -21.55 52.44
CA GLU A 637 -37.40 -22.10 53.26
C GLU A 637 -37.31 -23.63 53.29
N ASN A 638 -37.33 -24.23 54.48
CA ASN A 638 -37.29 -25.69 54.68
C ASN A 638 -36.15 -26.41 53.92
N GLY A 639 -34.99 -25.75 53.79
CA GLY A 639 -33.82 -26.28 53.06
C GLY A 639 -33.90 -26.16 51.52
N LYS A 640 -35.00 -25.62 50.99
CA LYS A 640 -35.15 -25.26 49.58
C LYS A 640 -34.76 -23.82 49.36
N TRP A 641 -34.25 -23.51 48.17
CA TRP A 641 -33.89 -22.15 47.76
C TRP A 641 -34.80 -21.66 46.64
N TYR A 642 -35.16 -20.40 46.73
CA TYR A 642 -35.97 -19.65 45.79
C TYR A 642 -35.23 -18.34 45.50
N TYR A 643 -35.30 -17.84 44.27
CA TYR A 643 -34.99 -16.44 44.00
C TYR A 643 -36.31 -15.71 43.79
N MET A 644 -36.49 -14.58 44.47
CA MET A 644 -37.67 -13.75 44.31
C MET A 644 -37.44 -12.80 43.13
N THR A 645 -38.45 -12.67 42.26
CA THR A 645 -38.47 -11.77 41.10
C THR A 645 -39.93 -11.36 40.90
N GLY A 646 -40.22 -10.06 40.82
CA GLY A 646 -41.63 -9.61 40.71
C GLY A 646 -42.51 -9.97 41.93
N GLY A 647 -41.93 -10.33 43.07
CA GLY A 647 -42.66 -10.72 44.29
C GLY A 647 -43.14 -12.18 44.29
N VAL A 648 -42.85 -12.92 43.22
CA VAL A 648 -43.07 -14.37 43.10
C VAL A 648 -41.73 -15.09 43.05
N SER A 649 -41.72 -16.42 43.21
CA SER A 649 -40.51 -17.21 42.95
C SER A 649 -40.24 -17.30 41.44
N ALA A 650 -38.99 -17.10 41.06
CA ALA A 650 -38.49 -17.35 39.71
C ALA A 650 -38.75 -18.81 39.28
N LYS A 651 -38.96 -19.03 37.98
CA LYS A 651 -39.28 -20.35 37.38
C LYS A 651 -38.59 -20.54 36.04
N GLY A 652 -38.15 -21.75 35.76
CA GLY A 652 -37.34 -22.05 34.58
C GLY A 652 -35.93 -21.48 34.70
N TRP A 653 -35.34 -21.08 33.58
CA TRP A 653 -34.04 -20.43 33.55
C TRP A 653 -34.11 -19.00 34.08
N SER A 654 -33.16 -18.60 34.91
CA SER A 654 -33.03 -17.20 35.36
C SER A 654 -31.57 -16.82 35.55
N MET A 655 -31.17 -15.68 34.99
CA MET A 655 -29.83 -15.09 35.15
C MET A 655 -29.84 -14.19 36.37
N ILE A 656 -28.98 -14.46 37.34
CA ILE A 656 -28.89 -13.77 38.64
C ILE A 656 -27.41 -13.54 38.93
N ASP A 657 -26.99 -12.31 39.23
CA ASP A 657 -25.59 -11.95 39.50
C ASP A 657 -24.61 -12.51 38.45
N ASN A 658 -24.91 -12.25 37.17
CA ASN A 658 -24.22 -12.76 35.98
C ASN A 658 -24.00 -14.29 35.98
N THR A 659 -24.89 -15.04 36.63
CA THR A 659 -24.86 -16.51 36.71
C THR A 659 -26.23 -17.09 36.38
N TRP A 660 -26.29 -18.12 35.53
CA TRP A 660 -27.54 -18.85 35.29
C TRP A 660 -27.88 -19.80 36.44
N TYR A 661 -29.14 -19.83 36.81
CA TYR A 661 -29.77 -20.80 37.70
C TYR A 661 -31.01 -21.38 37.02
N TYR A 662 -31.49 -22.53 37.50
CA TYR A 662 -32.73 -23.14 37.03
C TYR A 662 -33.65 -23.48 38.21
N PHE A 663 -34.90 -23.07 38.09
CA PHE A 663 -35.95 -23.26 39.08
C PHE A 663 -37.08 -24.14 38.50
N ASP A 664 -37.60 -25.09 39.29
CA ASP A 664 -38.70 -25.94 38.83
C ASP A 664 -40.06 -25.20 38.75
N GLY A 665 -41.12 -25.90 38.33
CA GLY A 665 -42.46 -25.32 38.22
C GLY A 665 -43.06 -24.83 39.55
N SER A 666 -42.50 -25.21 40.70
CA SER A 666 -42.84 -24.71 42.04
C SER A 666 -41.92 -23.56 42.51
N GLY A 667 -40.92 -23.20 41.70
CA GLY A 667 -39.96 -22.12 41.95
C GLY A 667 -38.74 -22.54 42.76
N VAL A 668 -38.47 -23.84 42.91
CA VAL A 668 -37.34 -24.35 43.70
C VAL A 668 -36.10 -24.46 42.84
N MET A 669 -34.99 -23.87 43.30
CA MET A 669 -33.67 -23.94 42.68
C MET A 669 -33.18 -25.40 42.61
N GLN A 670 -32.79 -25.85 41.43
CA GLN A 670 -32.29 -27.21 41.21
C GLN A 670 -30.76 -27.29 41.39
N THR A 671 -30.28 -28.46 41.79
CA THR A 671 -28.85 -28.80 41.89
C THR A 671 -28.57 -30.15 41.22
N GLY A 672 -27.36 -30.36 40.70
CA GLY A 672 -27.01 -31.55 39.93
C GLY A 672 -27.45 -31.51 38.46
N TRP A 673 -27.70 -32.68 37.87
CA TRP A 673 -28.15 -32.82 36.48
C TRP A 673 -29.62 -32.45 36.30
N VAL A 674 -29.91 -31.55 35.36
CA VAL A 674 -31.26 -31.08 35.03
C VAL A 674 -31.53 -31.27 33.54
N LEU A 675 -32.69 -31.82 33.17
CA LEU A 675 -33.13 -32.01 31.80
C LEU A 675 -34.21 -30.98 31.44
N VAL A 676 -33.91 -30.07 30.52
CA VAL A 676 -34.81 -28.98 30.10
C VAL A 676 -34.97 -29.01 28.59
N GLY A 677 -36.21 -29.15 28.10
CA GLY A 677 -36.51 -29.15 26.66
C GLY A 677 -35.89 -30.31 25.85
N GLY A 678 -35.37 -31.35 26.51
CA GLY A 678 -34.60 -32.44 25.89
C GLY A 678 -33.08 -32.29 26.02
N THR A 679 -32.59 -31.13 26.46
CA THR A 679 -31.17 -30.83 26.67
C THR A 679 -30.79 -31.01 28.15
N TRP A 680 -29.65 -31.64 28.41
CA TRP A 680 -29.09 -31.77 29.77
C TRP A 680 -28.22 -30.57 30.13
N TYR A 681 -28.26 -30.19 31.41
CA TYR A 681 -27.47 -29.11 32.01
C TYR A 681 -27.00 -29.57 33.39
N TYR A 682 -25.92 -28.97 33.92
CA TYR A 682 -25.44 -29.27 35.27
C TYR A 682 -25.35 -28.02 36.14
N MET A 683 -25.99 -28.10 37.31
CA MET A 683 -26.02 -27.05 38.32
C MET A 683 -25.17 -27.50 39.52
N ASN A 684 -24.31 -26.63 40.06
CA ASN A 684 -23.45 -26.98 41.19
C ASN A 684 -24.24 -27.07 42.52
N SER A 685 -23.53 -27.29 43.65
CA SER A 685 -24.14 -27.39 44.97
C SER A 685 -24.80 -26.10 45.48
N SER A 686 -24.46 -24.94 44.93
CA SER A 686 -25.16 -23.66 45.15
C SER A 686 -26.07 -23.28 43.98
N GLY A 687 -26.48 -24.25 43.14
CA GLY A 687 -27.40 -24.07 42.02
C GLY A 687 -26.88 -23.30 40.81
N LYS A 688 -25.60 -22.88 40.79
CA LYS A 688 -25.00 -22.17 39.65
C LYS A 688 -24.81 -23.14 38.48
N MET A 689 -25.31 -22.78 37.30
CA MET A 689 -25.08 -23.52 36.06
C MET A 689 -23.58 -23.53 35.74
N LEU A 690 -23.04 -24.70 35.43
CA LEU A 690 -21.64 -24.85 35.03
C LEU A 690 -21.49 -24.85 33.51
N THR A 691 -20.38 -24.28 33.05
CA THR A 691 -19.95 -24.22 31.64
C THR A 691 -18.53 -24.77 31.52
N GLY A 692 -18.09 -25.04 30.28
CA GLY A 692 -16.78 -25.60 29.98
C GLY A 692 -16.60 -27.05 30.43
N PHE A 693 -15.35 -27.48 30.60
CA PHE A 693 -15.00 -28.81 31.09
C PHE A 693 -15.33 -28.96 32.57
N GLN A 694 -16.12 -29.97 32.92
CA GLN A 694 -16.52 -30.25 34.29
C GLN A 694 -16.32 -31.72 34.63
N LYS A 695 -15.60 -31.99 35.74
CA LYS A 695 -15.41 -33.34 36.26
C LYS A 695 -16.48 -33.64 37.32
N ILE A 696 -17.45 -34.47 36.95
CA ILE A 696 -18.62 -34.78 37.77
C ILE A 696 -18.50 -36.25 38.19
N GLY A 697 -18.09 -36.46 39.45
CA GLY A 697 -17.65 -37.75 39.94
C GLY A 697 -16.38 -38.23 39.23
N ASN A 698 -16.43 -39.42 38.64
CA ASN A 698 -15.30 -40.02 37.91
C ASN A 698 -15.28 -39.70 36.40
N LEU A 699 -16.28 -38.98 35.87
CA LEU A 699 -16.43 -38.69 34.46
C LEU A 699 -16.23 -37.20 34.17
N THR A 700 -15.65 -36.88 33.02
CA THR A 700 -15.54 -35.51 32.50
C THR A 700 -16.63 -35.26 31.48
N TYR A 701 -17.24 -34.09 31.54
CA TYR A 701 -18.27 -33.59 30.66
C TYR A 701 -17.84 -32.24 30.10
N TYR A 702 -18.43 -31.80 28.99
CA TYR A 702 -18.36 -30.40 28.57
C TYR A 702 -19.77 -29.83 28.48
N LEU A 703 -19.97 -28.69 29.13
CA LEU A 703 -21.18 -27.89 29.07
C LEU A 703 -20.87 -26.66 28.20
N SER A 704 -21.72 -26.31 27.23
CA SER A 704 -21.52 -25.18 26.33
C SER A 704 -21.44 -23.84 27.08
N SER A 705 -21.20 -22.74 26.35
CA SER A 705 -21.40 -21.37 26.87
C SER A 705 -22.83 -21.13 27.38
N SER A 706 -23.83 -21.83 26.81
CA SER A 706 -25.21 -21.88 27.27
C SER A 706 -25.50 -22.97 28.32
N GLY A 707 -24.46 -23.64 28.85
CA GLY A 707 -24.57 -24.71 29.84
C GLY A 707 -25.10 -26.06 29.34
N ALA A 708 -25.41 -26.16 28.04
CA ALA A 708 -25.94 -27.37 27.43
C ALA A 708 -24.85 -28.45 27.33
N MET A 709 -25.15 -29.65 27.84
CA MET A 709 -24.25 -30.80 27.80
C MET A 709 -23.99 -31.25 26.36
N VAL A 710 -22.72 -31.25 25.97
CA VAL A 710 -22.31 -31.62 24.62
C VAL A 710 -22.24 -33.15 24.46
N THR A 711 -22.71 -33.63 23.32
CA THR A 711 -22.54 -35.01 22.83
C THR A 711 -22.01 -34.97 21.39
N GLY A 712 -21.17 -35.92 21.01
CA GLY A 712 -20.49 -35.93 19.71
C GLY A 712 -19.12 -35.25 19.76
N TRP A 713 -18.65 -34.80 18.59
CA TRP A 713 -17.39 -34.07 18.44
C TRP A 713 -17.54 -32.61 18.87
N LEU A 714 -16.52 -32.09 19.55
CA LEU A 714 -16.42 -30.70 19.99
C LEU A 714 -15.01 -30.16 19.75
N LEU A 715 -14.92 -28.94 19.21
CA LEU A 715 -13.67 -28.20 19.05
C LEU A 715 -13.57 -27.14 20.16
N VAL A 716 -12.51 -27.19 20.97
CA VAL A 716 -12.19 -26.19 22.00
C VAL A 716 -10.72 -25.82 21.86
N ASP A 717 -10.40 -24.53 21.75
CA ASP A 717 -9.03 -24.02 21.63
C ASP A 717 -8.18 -24.77 20.59
N LYS A 718 -8.73 -24.87 19.37
CA LYS A 718 -8.17 -25.59 18.20
C LYS A 718 -7.95 -27.11 18.42
N THR A 719 -8.45 -27.65 19.53
CA THR A 719 -8.29 -29.06 19.93
C THR A 719 -9.64 -29.78 19.92
N TRP A 720 -9.72 -30.92 19.22
CA TRP A 720 -10.94 -31.73 19.19
C TRP A 720 -11.05 -32.66 20.41
N TYR A 721 -12.27 -32.88 20.86
CA TYR A 721 -12.67 -33.81 21.92
C TYR A 721 -13.93 -34.56 21.48
N TYR A 722 -14.21 -35.75 22.03
CA TYR A 722 -15.45 -36.48 21.76
C TYR A 722 -16.17 -36.88 23.05
N PHE A 723 -17.48 -36.65 23.08
CA PHE A 723 -18.38 -36.98 24.18
C PHE A 723 -19.41 -38.01 23.70
N ASN A 724 -19.62 -39.08 24.46
CA ASN A 724 -20.58 -40.12 24.07
C ASN A 724 -22.04 -39.67 24.23
N GLY A 725 -23.00 -40.55 23.92
CA GLY A 725 -24.44 -40.26 24.05
C GLY A 725 -24.95 -39.99 25.47
N SER A 726 -24.11 -40.16 26.51
CA SER A 726 -24.40 -39.71 27.88
C SER A 726 -23.56 -38.49 28.29
N GLY A 727 -23.00 -37.76 27.34
CA GLY A 727 -22.17 -36.57 27.55
C GLY A 727 -20.78 -36.83 28.16
N ALA A 728 -20.38 -38.08 28.35
CA ALA A 728 -19.11 -38.42 28.99
C ALA A 728 -17.97 -38.40 27.95
N MET A 729 -16.92 -37.63 28.25
CA MET A 729 -15.72 -37.53 27.43
C MET A 729 -15.06 -38.90 27.23
N GLN A 730 -14.69 -39.22 26.00
CA GLN A 730 -14.02 -40.48 25.67
C GLN A 730 -12.49 -40.32 25.66
N THR A 731 -11.79 -41.39 26.01
CA THR A 731 -10.33 -41.50 25.99
C THR A 731 -9.94 -42.87 25.42
N GLY A 732 -8.75 -42.97 24.83
CA GLY A 732 -8.29 -44.15 24.09
C GLY A 732 -8.88 -44.25 22.69
N TRP A 733 -8.97 -45.49 22.17
CA TRP A 733 -9.50 -45.78 20.84
C TRP A 733 -11.03 -45.65 20.76
N LEU A 734 -11.51 -44.91 19.77
CA LEU A 734 -12.91 -44.67 19.48
C LEU A 734 -13.24 -45.10 18.05
N LEU A 735 -14.27 -45.93 17.87
CA LEU A 735 -14.80 -46.31 16.55
C LEU A 735 -16.13 -45.59 16.30
N LEU A 736 -16.21 -44.81 15.22
CA LEU A 736 -17.44 -44.16 14.77
C LEU A 736 -17.76 -44.62 13.35
N GLY A 737 -18.88 -45.34 13.18
CA GLY A 737 -19.17 -46.05 11.93
C GLY A 737 -18.07 -47.07 11.63
N ASN A 738 -17.33 -46.84 10.55
CA ASN A 738 -16.19 -47.68 10.14
C ASN A 738 -14.82 -47.00 10.40
N THR A 739 -14.79 -45.79 10.99
CA THR A 739 -13.57 -44.99 11.15
C THR A 739 -13.09 -45.00 12.59
N TRP A 740 -11.82 -45.37 12.79
CA TRP A 740 -11.15 -45.28 14.10
C TRP A 740 -10.55 -43.90 14.32
N TYR A 741 -10.57 -43.46 15.57
CA TYR A 741 -9.97 -42.24 16.09
C TYR A 741 -9.25 -42.57 17.40
N TYR A 742 -8.27 -41.75 17.79
CA TYR A 742 -7.63 -41.86 19.10
C TYR A 742 -7.77 -40.57 19.91
N LEU A 743 -8.25 -40.69 21.13
CA LEU A 743 -8.32 -39.63 22.13
C LEU A 743 -7.25 -39.90 23.19
N ASN A 744 -6.44 -38.90 23.53
CA ASN A 744 -5.42 -39.01 24.56
C ASN A 744 -6.04 -39.20 25.97
N SER A 745 -5.20 -39.44 26.98
CA SER A 745 -5.65 -39.65 28.37
C SER A 745 -6.32 -38.41 29.00
N ASP A 746 -6.13 -37.22 28.42
CA ASP A 746 -6.80 -35.97 28.75
C ASP A 746 -8.00 -35.65 27.83
N GLY A 747 -8.39 -36.58 26.94
CA GLY A 747 -9.52 -36.47 26.02
C GLY A 747 -9.22 -35.79 24.68
N LYS A 748 -8.01 -35.24 24.49
CA LYS A 748 -7.64 -34.56 23.24
C LYS A 748 -7.52 -35.54 22.08
N MET A 749 -8.19 -35.27 20.97
CA MET A 749 -8.02 -36.02 19.72
C MET A 749 -6.58 -35.91 19.23
N ALA A 750 -5.94 -37.05 18.99
CA ALA A 750 -4.59 -37.10 18.48
C ALA A 750 -4.56 -37.02 16.95
N THR A 751 -3.55 -36.33 16.41
CA THR A 751 -3.27 -36.20 14.98
C THR A 751 -1.78 -36.44 14.73
N GLY A 752 -1.39 -36.69 13.48
CA GLY A 752 -0.01 -37.03 13.11
C GLY A 752 0.39 -38.46 13.49
N LEU A 753 1.70 -38.70 13.57
CA LEU A 753 2.27 -39.98 14.01
C LEU A 753 2.16 -40.12 15.53
N GLN A 754 1.53 -41.20 16.00
CA GLN A 754 1.24 -41.45 17.41
C GLN A 754 1.68 -42.86 17.81
N LYS A 755 2.54 -42.97 18.82
CA LYS A 755 2.99 -44.26 19.37
C LYS A 755 2.06 -44.70 20.49
N ILE A 756 1.21 -45.68 20.20
CA ILE A 756 0.12 -46.14 21.09
C ILE A 756 0.43 -47.58 21.49
N GLY A 757 0.94 -47.76 22.71
CA GLY A 757 1.50 -49.02 23.17
C GLY A 757 2.76 -49.39 22.37
N ASN A 758 2.77 -50.59 21.78
CA ASN A 758 3.93 -51.12 21.05
C ASN A 758 3.96 -50.75 19.56
N ALA A 759 2.92 -50.08 19.02
CA ALA A 759 2.81 -49.75 17.61
C ALA A 759 2.69 -48.23 17.38
N THR A 760 3.16 -47.76 16.22
CA THR A 760 2.93 -46.40 15.73
C THR A 760 1.75 -46.40 14.77
N TYR A 761 0.90 -45.38 14.85
CA TYR A 761 -0.27 -45.16 14.01
C TYR A 761 -0.17 -43.76 13.40
N TYR A 762 -0.84 -43.52 12.27
CA TYR A 762 -1.06 -42.16 11.78
C TYR A 762 -2.54 -41.81 11.86
N LEU A 763 -2.83 -40.71 12.56
CA LEU A 763 -4.15 -40.10 12.61
C LEU A 763 -4.08 -38.86 11.69
N THR A 764 -4.99 -38.74 10.74
CA THR A 764 -5.01 -37.62 9.78
C THR A 764 -5.26 -36.27 10.47
N SER A 765 -5.24 -35.17 9.72
CA SER A 765 -5.70 -33.85 10.22
C SER A 765 -7.15 -33.85 10.73
N SER A 766 -7.99 -34.78 10.28
CA SER A 766 -9.34 -35.03 10.80
C SER A 766 -9.41 -36.06 11.94
N GLY A 767 -8.26 -36.51 12.45
CA GLY A 767 -8.13 -37.50 13.53
C GLY A 767 -8.45 -38.94 13.13
N ALA A 768 -8.79 -39.20 11.86
CA ALA A 768 -9.11 -40.52 11.36
C ALA A 768 -7.83 -41.37 11.23
N MET A 769 -7.85 -42.60 11.74
CA MET A 769 -6.75 -43.54 11.63
C MET A 769 -6.57 -43.99 10.17
N ALA A 770 -5.38 -43.78 9.63
CA ALA A 770 -5.04 -44.17 8.27
C ALA A 770 -4.64 -45.64 8.16
N VAL A 771 -4.87 -46.21 6.98
CA VAL A 771 -4.45 -47.56 6.56
C VAL A 771 -3.95 -47.50 5.11
N GLY A 772 -3.07 -48.42 4.72
CA GLY A 772 -2.41 -48.42 3.43
C GLY A 772 -1.23 -47.44 3.35
N TRP A 773 -0.92 -46.98 2.14
CA TRP A 773 0.11 -45.97 1.89
C TRP A 773 -0.34 -44.57 2.28
N VAL A 774 0.50 -43.84 3.01
CA VAL A 774 0.25 -42.46 3.44
C VAL A 774 1.48 -41.61 3.18
N LEU A 775 1.29 -40.45 2.54
CA LEU A 775 2.33 -39.46 2.30
C LEU A 775 2.34 -38.45 3.45
N ILE A 776 3.43 -38.42 4.23
CA ILE A 776 3.63 -37.53 5.38
C ILE A 776 4.95 -36.79 5.16
N ASP A 777 4.91 -35.45 5.14
CA ASP A 777 6.08 -34.58 4.92
C ASP A 777 6.94 -35.02 3.72
N LYS A 778 6.28 -35.15 2.56
CA LYS A 778 6.84 -35.63 1.28
C LYS A 778 7.44 -37.05 1.31
N THR A 779 7.27 -37.80 2.39
CA THR A 779 7.79 -39.16 2.56
C THR A 779 6.65 -40.17 2.70
N TRP A 780 6.74 -41.30 1.99
CA TRP A 780 5.74 -42.37 2.11
C TRP A 780 5.99 -43.24 3.35
N TYR A 781 4.90 -43.65 3.99
CA TYR A 781 4.83 -44.62 5.08
C TYR A 781 3.72 -45.62 4.77
N TYR A 782 3.78 -46.84 5.32
CA TYR A 782 2.71 -47.83 5.17
C TYR A 782 2.15 -48.28 6.52
N PHE A 783 0.82 -48.29 6.64
CA PHE A 783 0.08 -48.73 7.81
C PHE A 783 -0.77 -49.95 7.42
N ASN A 784 -0.68 -51.04 8.18
CA ASN A 784 -1.41 -52.26 7.85
C ASN A 784 -2.93 -52.14 8.13
N GLY A 785 -3.70 -53.21 7.90
CA GLY A 785 -5.15 -53.22 8.10
C GLY A 785 -5.64 -52.97 9.53
N SER A 786 -4.76 -52.97 10.54
CA SER A 786 -5.07 -52.53 11.91
C SER A 786 -4.60 -51.11 12.23
N GLY A 787 -4.12 -50.36 11.23
CA GLY A 787 -3.54 -49.01 11.38
C GLY A 787 -2.10 -48.99 11.90
N ALA A 788 -1.46 -50.13 12.12
CA ALA A 788 -0.10 -50.19 12.65
C ALA A 788 0.93 -49.98 11.54
N MET A 789 1.82 -49.00 11.72
CA MET A 789 2.95 -48.70 10.84
C MET A 789 3.83 -49.94 10.63
N GLN A 790 4.31 -50.15 9.41
CA GLN A 790 5.23 -51.25 9.09
C GLN A 790 6.67 -50.75 8.95
N THR A 791 7.61 -51.63 9.29
CA THR A 791 9.06 -51.43 9.19
C THR A 791 9.70 -52.70 8.64
N GLY A 792 10.86 -52.61 8.00
CA GLY A 792 11.51 -53.69 7.28
C GLY A 792 10.88 -53.96 5.90
N TRP A 793 11.01 -55.21 5.45
CA TRP A 793 10.51 -55.66 4.15
C TRP A 793 8.98 -55.76 4.11
N LEU A 794 8.37 -55.19 3.06
CA LEU A 794 6.94 -55.26 2.80
C LEU A 794 6.68 -55.74 1.36
N LEU A 795 5.87 -56.78 1.20
CA LEU A 795 5.37 -57.27 -0.08
C LEU A 795 3.91 -56.84 -0.26
N LEU A 796 3.60 -56.12 -1.34
CA LEU A 796 2.24 -55.77 -1.74
C LEU A 796 1.99 -56.28 -3.16
N GLY A 797 1.04 -57.22 -3.31
CA GLY A 797 0.88 -57.96 -4.56
C GLY A 797 2.18 -58.71 -4.89
N ASN A 798 2.81 -58.35 -6.02
CA ASN A 798 4.09 -58.91 -6.45
C ASN A 798 5.28 -57.93 -6.24
N THR A 799 5.06 -56.76 -5.65
CA THR A 799 6.08 -55.70 -5.53
C THR A 799 6.64 -55.62 -4.12
N TRP A 800 7.96 -55.72 -3.99
CA TRP A 800 8.68 -55.50 -2.74
C TRP A 800 9.00 -54.02 -2.52
N TYR A 801 8.87 -53.62 -1.27
CA TYR A 801 9.21 -52.31 -0.73
C TYR A 801 10.04 -52.51 0.55
N TYR A 802 10.82 -51.51 0.94
CA TYR A 802 11.47 -51.47 2.25
C TYR A 802 11.05 -50.21 3.01
N LEU A 803 10.60 -50.39 4.24
CA LEU A 803 10.32 -49.32 5.19
C LEU A 803 11.49 -49.32 6.19
N LYS A 804 12.16 -48.18 6.39
CA LYS A 804 13.24 -48.04 7.38
C LYS A 804 12.69 -48.19 8.81
N ASP A 805 13.57 -48.26 9.79
CA ASP A 805 13.20 -48.46 11.21
C ASP A 805 12.35 -47.30 11.78
N ASP A 806 12.39 -46.13 11.14
CA ASP A 806 11.53 -44.97 11.43
C ASP A 806 10.20 -44.96 10.64
N GLY A 807 9.91 -46.03 9.90
CA GLY A 807 8.72 -46.21 9.06
C GLY A 807 8.78 -45.61 7.67
N LYS A 808 9.82 -44.81 7.35
CA LYS A 808 9.93 -44.14 6.05
C LYS A 808 10.25 -45.13 4.95
N MET A 809 9.53 -45.06 3.84
CA MET A 809 9.84 -45.80 2.62
C MET A 809 11.27 -45.51 2.13
N ALA A 810 11.94 -46.53 1.61
CA ALA A 810 13.20 -46.44 0.92
C ALA A 810 13.01 -46.00 -0.53
N THR A 811 13.90 -45.14 -1.02
CA THR A 811 14.05 -44.74 -2.42
C THR A 811 15.55 -44.55 -2.68
N GLY A 812 15.99 -44.80 -3.91
CA GLY A 812 17.41 -44.83 -4.26
C GLY A 812 18.14 -46.05 -3.67
N TRP A 813 19.45 -45.89 -3.45
CA TRP A 813 20.33 -46.92 -2.90
C TRP A 813 20.13 -47.11 -1.39
N LEU A 814 20.01 -48.36 -0.94
CA LEU A 814 19.98 -48.73 0.47
C LEU A 814 20.71 -50.05 0.72
N THR A 815 21.54 -50.10 1.76
CA THR A 815 22.17 -51.34 2.22
C THR A 815 21.32 -51.97 3.32
N VAL A 816 20.90 -53.23 3.14
CA VAL A 816 20.15 -54.02 4.13
C VAL A 816 20.93 -55.30 4.42
N ASN A 817 21.29 -55.54 5.68
CA ASN A 817 22.06 -56.71 6.12
C ASN A 817 23.36 -56.98 5.31
N GLY A 818 24.01 -55.92 4.81
CA GLY A 818 25.27 -55.99 4.06
C GLY A 818 25.12 -56.12 2.54
N ALA A 819 23.93 -56.42 2.01
CA ALA A 819 23.63 -56.37 0.58
C ALA A 819 23.10 -54.99 0.17
N MET A 820 23.49 -54.51 -1.01
CA MET A 820 22.98 -53.26 -1.59
C MET A 820 21.76 -53.52 -2.47
N TYR A 821 20.71 -52.73 -2.28
CA TYR A 821 19.46 -52.75 -3.04
C TYR A 821 19.22 -51.36 -3.64
N TYR A 822 18.45 -51.30 -4.72
CA TYR A 822 17.92 -50.04 -5.25
C TYR A 822 16.39 -50.07 -5.24
N PHE A 823 15.80 -48.98 -4.80
CA PHE A 823 14.35 -48.76 -4.79
C PHE A 823 14.04 -47.59 -5.72
N GLY A 824 13.09 -47.77 -6.65
CA GLY A 824 12.66 -46.71 -7.55
C GLY A 824 12.07 -45.50 -6.80
N THR A 825 11.74 -44.44 -7.54
CA THR A 825 11.10 -43.24 -6.97
C THR A 825 9.75 -43.53 -6.31
N SER A 826 9.06 -44.60 -6.75
CA SER A 826 7.83 -45.12 -6.15
C SER A 826 8.08 -46.16 -5.04
N GLY A 827 9.33 -46.35 -4.59
CA GLY A 827 9.73 -47.27 -3.52
C GLY A 827 9.74 -48.75 -3.88
N ASN A 828 9.44 -49.09 -5.13
CA ASN A 828 9.51 -50.46 -5.63
C ASN A 828 10.97 -50.92 -5.77
N MET A 829 11.31 -52.06 -5.17
CA MET A 829 12.63 -52.69 -5.31
C MET A 829 12.92 -53.07 -6.77
N TYR A 830 14.14 -52.85 -7.23
CA TYR A 830 14.61 -53.25 -8.55
C TYR A 830 15.17 -54.68 -8.55
N THR A 831 14.93 -55.41 -9.64
CA THR A 831 15.44 -56.76 -9.92
C THR A 831 15.80 -56.87 -11.40
N GLY A 832 16.85 -57.60 -11.77
CA GLY A 832 17.38 -57.68 -13.14
C GLY A 832 18.30 -56.51 -13.51
N THR A 833 18.47 -56.25 -14.80
CA THR A 833 19.33 -55.16 -15.33
C THR A 833 18.62 -53.81 -15.23
N HIS A 834 19.28 -52.79 -14.64
CA HIS A 834 18.80 -51.40 -14.66
C HIS A 834 19.97 -50.42 -14.86
N VAL A 835 19.73 -49.31 -15.55
CA VAL A 835 20.68 -48.18 -15.64
C VAL A 835 20.30 -47.14 -14.59
N ILE A 836 21.27 -46.74 -13.77
CA ILE A 836 21.13 -45.76 -12.69
C ILE A 836 22.33 -44.81 -12.77
N ASP A 837 22.08 -43.50 -12.86
CA ASP A 837 23.12 -42.45 -12.93
C ASP A 837 24.17 -42.70 -14.05
N ASN A 838 23.70 -43.10 -15.24
CA ASN A 838 24.51 -43.51 -16.41
C ASN A 838 25.44 -44.72 -16.19
N VAL A 839 25.22 -45.51 -15.12
CA VAL A 839 25.94 -46.77 -14.89
C VAL A 839 24.96 -47.94 -14.89
N THR A 840 25.31 -49.04 -15.55
CA THR A 840 24.50 -50.25 -15.59
C THR A 840 24.76 -51.08 -14.33
N TYR A 841 23.69 -51.51 -13.67
CA TYR A 841 23.73 -52.39 -12.50
C TYR A 841 22.91 -53.65 -12.75
N GLN A 842 23.37 -54.76 -12.16
CA GLN A 842 22.67 -56.04 -12.16
C GLN A 842 22.16 -56.36 -10.77
N PHE A 843 20.86 -56.62 -10.63
CA PHE A 843 20.23 -57.04 -9.37
C PHE A 843 19.70 -58.47 -9.51
N ASP A 844 19.90 -59.31 -8.50
CA ASP A 844 19.39 -60.69 -8.52
C ASP A 844 17.87 -60.77 -8.24
N ALA A 845 17.33 -61.99 -8.17
CA ALA A 845 15.91 -62.23 -7.90
C ALA A 845 15.46 -61.87 -6.47
N SER A 846 16.39 -61.58 -5.55
CA SER A 846 16.13 -60.99 -4.24
C SER A 846 16.25 -59.47 -4.22
N GLY A 847 16.71 -58.86 -5.31
CA GLY A 847 16.99 -57.43 -5.45
C GLY A 847 18.41 -57.01 -5.02
N ALA A 848 19.29 -57.96 -4.68
CA ALA A 848 20.65 -57.65 -4.26
C ALA A 848 21.54 -57.36 -5.47
N CYS A 849 22.26 -56.24 -5.44
CA CYS A 849 23.17 -55.77 -6.48
C CYS A 849 24.42 -56.66 -6.59
N GLN A 850 24.74 -57.08 -7.82
CA GLN A 850 25.81 -58.04 -8.14
C GLN A 850 27.02 -57.39 -8.85
N SER A 851 26.79 -56.42 -9.75
CA SER A 851 27.84 -55.77 -10.54
C SER A 851 27.47 -54.36 -11.01
N LYS A 852 28.47 -53.60 -11.47
CA LYS A 852 28.39 -52.19 -11.89
C LYS A 852 29.33 -51.91 -13.07
N GLU A 853 28.82 -51.39 -14.19
CA GLU A 853 29.62 -51.07 -15.39
C GLU A 853 29.19 -49.74 -16.06
N GLY A 854 30.14 -48.87 -16.39
CA GLY A 854 29.89 -47.57 -17.04
C GLY A 854 30.78 -46.42 -16.55
N TRP A 855 30.61 -45.23 -17.14
CA TRP A 855 31.41 -44.03 -16.86
C TRP A 855 31.19 -43.48 -15.43
N LYS A 856 32.24 -42.90 -14.83
CA LYS A 856 32.19 -42.13 -13.58
C LYS A 856 33.15 -40.95 -13.64
N THR A 857 32.69 -39.75 -13.30
CA THR A 857 33.55 -38.58 -13.08
C THR A 857 33.57 -38.20 -11.61
N GLU A 858 34.75 -37.94 -11.04
CA GLU A 858 34.94 -37.62 -9.63
C GLU A 858 36.14 -36.67 -9.46
N ASN A 859 35.96 -35.56 -8.74
CA ASN A 859 37.00 -34.54 -8.51
C ASN A 859 37.68 -34.04 -9.81
N GLY A 860 36.92 -33.88 -10.88
CA GLY A 860 37.41 -33.46 -12.20
C GLY A 860 38.17 -34.54 -12.99
N LYS A 861 38.22 -35.79 -12.50
CA LYS A 861 38.85 -36.92 -13.16
C LYS A 861 37.81 -37.91 -13.67
N THR A 862 37.98 -38.38 -14.91
CA THR A 862 37.07 -39.32 -15.57
C THR A 862 37.64 -40.74 -15.49
N TYR A 863 36.76 -41.69 -15.18
CA TYR A 863 37.01 -43.12 -15.04
C TYR A 863 35.96 -43.90 -15.83
N TYR A 864 36.29 -45.11 -16.27
CA TYR A 864 35.32 -46.11 -16.69
C TYR A 864 35.34 -47.27 -15.71
N LEU A 865 34.18 -47.65 -15.18
CA LEU A 865 34.05 -48.73 -14.21
C LEU A 865 33.72 -50.05 -14.90
N VAL A 866 34.44 -51.11 -14.55
CA VAL A 866 34.19 -52.50 -14.96
C VAL A 866 34.07 -53.34 -13.70
N SER A 867 32.93 -54.03 -13.52
CA SER A 867 32.63 -54.77 -12.27
C SER A 867 32.92 -53.98 -10.98
N GLY A 868 32.62 -52.68 -10.99
CA GLY A 868 32.81 -51.76 -9.85
C GLY A 868 34.23 -51.22 -9.63
N THR A 869 35.23 -51.63 -10.41
CA THR A 869 36.61 -51.12 -10.32
C THR A 869 36.98 -50.25 -11.53
N ALA A 870 37.91 -49.31 -11.36
CA ALA A 870 38.35 -48.45 -12.46
C ALA A 870 39.16 -49.24 -13.50
N ALA A 871 38.82 -49.07 -14.78
CA ALA A 871 39.53 -49.62 -15.91
C ALA A 871 40.95 -49.05 -16.01
N LYS A 872 41.87 -49.87 -16.56
CA LYS A 872 43.30 -49.56 -16.71
C LYS A 872 43.82 -49.99 -18.07
N GLY A 873 44.79 -49.25 -18.59
CA GLY A 873 45.37 -49.42 -19.92
C GLY A 873 44.40 -49.04 -21.04
N TRP A 874 44.69 -49.53 -22.25
CA TRP A 874 43.81 -49.34 -23.42
C TRP A 874 42.46 -50.05 -23.23
N LYS A 875 41.37 -49.39 -23.61
CA LYS A 875 40.01 -49.93 -23.65
C LYS A 875 39.29 -49.47 -24.91
N PHE A 876 38.53 -50.37 -25.51
CA PHE A 876 37.59 -50.06 -26.58
C PHE A 876 36.19 -49.93 -25.96
N ILE A 877 35.62 -48.73 -25.99
CA ILE A 877 34.33 -48.38 -25.38
C ILE A 877 33.54 -47.61 -26.43
N GLU A 878 32.28 -47.97 -26.66
CA GLU A 878 31.36 -47.20 -27.53
C GLU A 878 31.95 -46.88 -28.93
N ASN A 879 32.62 -47.87 -29.53
CA ASN A 879 33.34 -47.81 -30.81
C ASN A 879 34.60 -46.89 -30.87
N ALA A 880 35.08 -46.38 -29.74
CA ALA A 880 36.30 -45.59 -29.64
C ALA A 880 37.37 -46.23 -28.75
N TRP A 881 38.65 -45.97 -29.05
CA TRP A 881 39.77 -46.32 -28.18
C TRP A 881 40.06 -45.19 -27.19
N TYR A 882 40.12 -45.57 -25.92
CA TYR A 882 40.50 -44.73 -24.77
C TYR A 882 41.70 -45.35 -24.08
N TYR A 883 42.51 -44.53 -23.41
CA TYR A 883 43.56 -45.01 -22.50
C TYR A 883 43.29 -44.52 -21.08
N PHE A 884 43.42 -45.44 -20.11
CA PHE A 884 43.32 -45.15 -18.69
C PHE A 884 44.67 -45.42 -18.02
N GLU A 885 45.16 -44.48 -17.21
CA GLU A 885 46.42 -44.57 -16.47
C GLU A 885 46.54 -45.89 -15.69
N GLU A 886 47.63 -46.64 -15.90
CA GLU A 886 47.83 -47.96 -15.28
C GLU A 886 47.92 -47.91 -13.75
N ASP A 887 48.32 -46.79 -13.15
CA ASP A 887 48.34 -46.61 -11.70
C ASP A 887 46.96 -46.22 -11.15
N THR A 888 46.33 -45.20 -11.74
CA THR A 888 45.19 -44.49 -11.13
C THR A 888 43.82 -44.87 -11.73
N GLY A 889 43.77 -45.41 -12.95
CA GLY A 889 42.55 -45.63 -13.72
C GLY A 889 41.92 -44.36 -14.32
N VAL A 890 42.63 -43.23 -14.31
CA VAL A 890 42.16 -41.94 -14.88
C VAL A 890 42.30 -41.94 -16.40
N MET A 891 41.29 -41.44 -17.11
CA MET A 891 41.30 -41.28 -18.56
C MET A 891 42.36 -40.24 -19.00
N ALA A 892 43.23 -40.61 -19.93
CA ALA A 892 44.28 -39.75 -20.47
C ALA A 892 43.81 -38.86 -21.63
N THR A 893 44.38 -37.66 -21.75
CA THR A 893 44.20 -36.72 -22.86
C THR A 893 45.57 -36.17 -23.32
N GLY A 894 45.63 -35.59 -24.52
CA GLY A 894 46.87 -35.08 -25.13
C GLY A 894 47.81 -36.18 -25.64
N TRP A 895 49.10 -35.88 -25.72
CA TRP A 895 50.13 -36.82 -26.17
C TRP A 895 50.41 -37.92 -25.13
N LEU A 896 50.24 -39.17 -25.54
CA LEU A 896 50.59 -40.37 -24.79
C LEU A 896 51.81 -41.06 -25.42
N GLY A 897 52.95 -41.01 -24.74
CA GLY A 897 54.14 -41.79 -25.09
C GLY A 897 54.09 -43.20 -24.49
N GLN A 898 54.32 -44.22 -25.31
CA GLN A 898 54.46 -45.62 -24.90
C GLN A 898 55.70 -46.23 -25.58
N GLY A 899 56.85 -46.09 -24.92
CA GLY A 899 58.15 -46.38 -25.53
C GLY A 899 58.45 -45.42 -26.68
N ASP A 900 58.89 -45.95 -27.83
CA ASP A 900 59.14 -45.15 -29.03
C ASP A 900 57.86 -44.72 -29.78
N ALA A 901 56.71 -45.32 -29.45
CA ALA A 901 55.41 -45.00 -30.03
C ALA A 901 54.75 -43.83 -29.30
N TRP A 902 54.10 -42.96 -30.05
CA TRP A 902 53.39 -41.79 -29.54
C TRP A 902 52.00 -41.74 -30.16
N TYR A 903 50.99 -41.57 -29.32
CA TYR A 903 49.58 -41.47 -29.66
C TYR A 903 49.06 -40.11 -29.21
N TYR A 904 47.96 -39.65 -29.81
CA TYR A 904 47.25 -38.46 -29.36
C TYR A 904 45.83 -38.82 -28.94
N LEU A 905 45.44 -38.44 -27.73
CA LEU A 905 44.07 -38.55 -27.21
C LEU A 905 43.46 -37.15 -27.22
N LYS A 906 42.25 -37.01 -27.78
CA LYS A 906 41.51 -35.73 -27.72
C LYS A 906 41.08 -35.41 -26.29
N ASP A 907 40.59 -34.20 -26.05
CA ASP A 907 40.05 -33.80 -24.73
C ASP A 907 38.89 -34.70 -24.26
N SER A 908 38.19 -35.34 -25.20
CA SER A 908 37.18 -36.37 -24.93
C SER A 908 37.76 -37.74 -24.54
N GLY A 909 39.08 -37.89 -24.43
CA GLY A 909 39.80 -39.15 -24.19
C GLY A 909 39.90 -40.09 -25.40
N VAL A 910 39.20 -39.77 -26.51
CA VAL A 910 39.19 -40.59 -27.73
C VAL A 910 40.49 -40.44 -28.51
N MET A 911 41.12 -41.57 -28.84
CA MET A 911 42.32 -41.61 -29.69
C MET A 911 42.09 -40.93 -31.05
N GLN A 912 43.07 -40.14 -31.49
CA GLN A 912 43.09 -39.48 -32.80
C GLN A 912 43.88 -40.30 -33.82
N THR A 913 43.40 -40.28 -35.06
CA THR A 913 43.96 -40.99 -36.21
C THR A 913 43.91 -40.10 -37.44
N GLY A 914 44.83 -40.29 -38.39
CA GLY A 914 44.99 -39.42 -39.56
C GLY A 914 45.79 -38.16 -39.23
N TRP A 915 45.53 -37.07 -39.97
CA TRP A 915 46.21 -35.79 -39.76
C TRP A 915 45.82 -35.13 -38.42
N LEU A 916 46.81 -34.49 -37.78
CA LEU A 916 46.67 -33.66 -36.59
C LEU A 916 47.46 -32.36 -36.80
N LEU A 917 46.84 -31.22 -36.51
CA LEU A 917 47.51 -29.93 -36.39
C LEU A 917 47.61 -29.58 -34.90
N GLU A 918 48.83 -29.45 -34.37
CA GLU A 918 49.06 -29.04 -32.99
C GLU A 918 50.29 -28.12 -32.92
N GLY A 919 50.18 -26.99 -32.20
CA GLY A 919 51.30 -26.07 -32.01
C GLY A 919 51.91 -25.55 -33.32
N ASN A 920 51.07 -25.28 -34.33
CA ASN A 920 51.43 -24.94 -35.71
C ASN A 920 52.21 -26.02 -36.50
N ASN A 921 52.32 -27.24 -35.97
CA ASN A 921 52.99 -28.37 -36.63
C ASN A 921 51.96 -29.40 -37.09
N TRP A 922 52.12 -29.91 -38.31
CA TRP A 922 51.33 -31.02 -38.82
C TRP A 922 51.99 -32.35 -38.47
N TYR A 923 51.23 -33.25 -37.87
CA TYR A 923 51.58 -34.62 -37.58
C TYR A 923 50.62 -35.57 -38.32
N TYR A 924 51.04 -36.82 -38.50
CA TYR A 924 50.18 -37.87 -39.03
C TYR A 924 50.20 -39.08 -38.10
N LEU A 925 49.03 -39.45 -37.58
CA LEU A 925 48.80 -40.64 -36.78
C LEU A 925 48.25 -41.73 -37.70
N ASN A 926 48.75 -42.97 -37.59
CA ASN A 926 48.29 -44.09 -38.40
C ASN A 926 46.74 -44.26 -38.34
N PRO A 927 46.01 -44.25 -39.48
CA PRO A 927 44.57 -44.55 -39.51
C PRO A 927 44.25 -45.96 -39.01
N GLU A 928 45.11 -46.91 -39.34
CA GLU A 928 45.01 -48.33 -39.06
C GLU A 928 46.39 -48.92 -38.80
N THR A 929 46.46 -50.12 -38.21
CA THR A 929 47.73 -50.83 -38.00
C THR A 929 48.37 -51.19 -39.34
N ASN A 930 49.56 -50.67 -39.59
CA ASN A 930 50.27 -50.80 -40.86
C ASN A 930 51.77 -51.10 -40.63
N ALA A 931 52.56 -51.16 -41.72
CA ALA A 931 54.00 -51.46 -41.68
C ALA A 931 54.84 -50.49 -40.82
N TYR A 932 54.29 -49.33 -40.44
CA TYR A 932 54.94 -48.32 -39.61
C TYR A 932 54.46 -48.31 -38.14
N GLY A 933 53.54 -49.20 -37.76
CA GLY A 933 53.09 -49.39 -36.38
C GLY A 933 51.56 -49.57 -36.24
N PRO A 934 51.07 -49.77 -34.99
CA PRO A 934 49.64 -49.76 -34.67
C PRO A 934 48.87 -48.51 -35.16
N ALA A 935 47.54 -48.63 -35.22
CA ALA A 935 46.64 -47.48 -35.36
C ALA A 935 46.90 -46.44 -34.27
N GLY A 936 46.77 -45.15 -34.60
CA GLY A 936 47.03 -44.02 -33.71
C GLY A 936 48.50 -43.64 -33.52
N VAL A 937 49.47 -44.45 -33.99
CA VAL A 937 50.91 -44.15 -33.83
C VAL A 937 51.37 -43.04 -34.77
N MET A 938 52.11 -42.07 -34.23
CA MET A 938 52.71 -40.94 -34.94
C MET A 938 53.81 -41.37 -35.94
N ALA A 939 53.72 -40.86 -37.17
CA ALA A 939 54.69 -41.05 -38.23
C ALA A 939 56.06 -40.42 -37.94
N LYS A 940 57.14 -41.07 -38.40
CA LYS A 940 58.54 -40.61 -38.30
C LYS A 940 59.32 -41.05 -39.56
N GLY A 941 59.93 -40.11 -40.27
CA GLY A 941 60.58 -40.33 -41.57
C GLY A 941 59.61 -40.24 -42.75
N TYR A 942 60.03 -40.73 -43.92
CA TYR A 942 59.18 -40.76 -45.12
C TYR A 942 57.95 -41.67 -44.94
N ARG A 943 56.79 -41.20 -45.39
CA ARG A 943 55.54 -41.95 -45.55
C ARG A 943 54.90 -41.59 -46.88
N GLU A 944 54.33 -42.57 -47.57
CA GLU A 944 53.38 -42.31 -48.64
C GLU A 944 51.98 -42.20 -48.05
N ILE A 945 51.29 -41.09 -48.31
CA ILE A 945 49.92 -40.82 -47.85
C ILE A 945 49.14 -40.41 -49.10
N ASN A 946 48.14 -41.21 -49.48
CA ASN A 946 47.28 -40.98 -50.65
C ASN A 946 48.04 -40.75 -51.98
N GLY A 947 49.21 -41.37 -52.16
CA GLY A 947 50.05 -41.23 -53.36
C GLY A 947 51.06 -40.07 -53.33
N THR A 948 51.10 -39.28 -52.25
CA THR A 948 52.11 -38.24 -52.03
C THR A 948 53.07 -38.65 -50.92
N TRP A 949 54.37 -38.45 -51.13
CA TRP A 949 55.40 -38.70 -50.13
C TRP A 949 55.60 -37.50 -49.19
N TYR A 950 55.54 -37.75 -47.89
CA TYR A 950 55.72 -36.77 -46.82
C TYR A 950 56.88 -37.21 -45.92
N TYR A 951 57.76 -36.29 -45.52
CA TYR A 951 58.84 -36.57 -44.58
C TYR A 951 58.57 -35.92 -43.21
N PHE A 952 58.38 -36.75 -42.20
CA PHE A 952 58.20 -36.35 -40.81
C PHE A 952 59.53 -36.41 -40.05
N GLU A 953 59.86 -35.41 -39.22
CA GLU A 953 61.18 -35.33 -38.56
C GLU A 953 61.43 -36.55 -37.64
N LYS A 954 62.51 -37.30 -37.91
CA LYS A 954 62.84 -38.54 -37.18
C LYS A 954 63.42 -38.28 -35.78
N THR A 955 64.17 -37.20 -35.63
CA THR A 955 65.03 -36.95 -34.45
C THR A 955 65.10 -35.48 -34.02
N LYS A 956 64.81 -34.53 -34.92
CA LYS A 956 64.79 -33.10 -34.61
C LYS A 956 63.44 -32.72 -33.99
N SER A 957 63.45 -31.91 -32.94
CA SER A 957 62.22 -31.38 -32.33
C SER A 957 61.57 -30.30 -33.22
N PRO A 958 60.22 -30.29 -33.37
CA PRO A 958 59.27 -31.27 -32.87
C PRO A 958 59.32 -32.59 -33.67
N VAL A 959 59.53 -33.71 -32.98
CA VAL A 959 59.69 -35.03 -33.60
C VAL A 959 58.35 -35.51 -34.13
N GLY A 960 58.33 -36.06 -35.34
CA GLY A 960 57.12 -36.47 -36.05
C GLY A 960 56.37 -35.33 -36.76
N SER A 961 56.89 -34.10 -36.72
CA SER A 961 56.33 -32.98 -37.49
C SER A 961 56.70 -33.07 -38.98
N LEU A 962 55.77 -32.67 -39.85
CA LEU A 962 55.97 -32.60 -41.30
C LEU A 962 57.04 -31.53 -41.63
N SER A 963 58.06 -31.92 -42.41
CA SER A 963 59.19 -31.02 -42.77
C SER A 963 59.64 -31.05 -44.23
N TYR A 964 59.13 -31.97 -45.05
CA TYR A 964 59.25 -31.92 -46.52
C TYR A 964 58.09 -32.67 -47.20
N GLU A 965 57.66 -32.21 -48.37
CA GLU A 965 56.62 -32.81 -49.20
C GLU A 965 57.16 -33.08 -50.61
N GLY A 966 56.79 -34.23 -51.17
CA GLY A 966 57.20 -34.71 -52.48
C GLY A 966 58.50 -35.53 -52.49
N VAL A 967 58.70 -36.22 -53.60
CA VAL A 967 59.95 -36.85 -54.02
C VAL A 967 60.10 -36.73 -55.54
N THR A 968 61.33 -36.60 -56.03
CA THR A 968 61.62 -36.24 -57.42
C THR A 968 62.46 -37.33 -58.09
N PRO A 969 61.95 -38.09 -59.09
CA PRO A 969 62.72 -39.17 -59.71
C PRO A 969 64.01 -38.66 -60.37
N ILE A 970 65.09 -39.44 -60.27
CA ILE A 970 66.38 -39.12 -60.93
C ILE A 970 66.37 -39.51 -62.42
N MET A 971 65.69 -40.61 -62.75
CA MET A 971 65.56 -41.13 -64.11
C MET A 971 64.39 -40.49 -64.88
N GLY A 972 64.45 -40.52 -66.21
CA GLY A 972 63.37 -40.12 -67.12
C GLY A 972 63.62 -38.82 -67.87
N GLU A 973 62.61 -38.35 -68.60
CA GLU A 973 62.67 -37.10 -69.38
C GLU A 973 62.92 -35.87 -68.49
N SER A 974 63.60 -34.86 -69.03
CA SER A 974 63.83 -33.60 -68.32
C SER A 974 62.51 -32.90 -68.00
N ALA A 975 62.31 -32.54 -66.74
CA ALA A 975 61.17 -31.75 -66.29
C ALA A 975 61.29 -30.28 -66.70
N ILE A 976 62.50 -29.81 -67.05
CA ILE A 976 62.76 -28.40 -67.31
C ILE A 976 62.56 -28.01 -68.79
N GLY A 977 62.50 -28.97 -69.71
CA GLY A 977 62.19 -28.77 -71.13
C GLY A 977 62.18 -30.08 -71.93
N LYS A 978 61.45 -30.14 -73.05
CA LYS A 978 61.33 -31.36 -73.87
C LYS A 978 62.37 -31.52 -74.98
N ASP A 979 63.13 -30.45 -75.26
CA ASP A 979 64.16 -30.44 -76.29
C ASP A 979 65.51 -29.98 -75.70
N LYS A 980 66.59 -30.46 -76.32
CA LYS A 980 67.97 -30.17 -75.91
C LYS A 980 68.26 -28.68 -75.79
N GLU A 981 67.72 -27.87 -76.70
CA GLU A 981 68.08 -26.46 -76.81
C GLU A 981 67.42 -25.64 -75.68
N THR A 982 66.17 -25.94 -75.32
CA THR A 982 65.48 -25.36 -74.15
C THR A 982 66.15 -25.77 -72.84
N VAL A 983 66.47 -27.06 -72.66
CA VAL A 983 67.09 -27.58 -71.44
C VAL A 983 68.49 -26.97 -71.24
N VAL A 984 69.31 -26.95 -72.28
CA VAL A 984 70.63 -26.29 -72.27
C VAL A 984 70.50 -24.80 -71.95
N LYS A 985 69.56 -24.07 -72.56
CA LYS A 985 69.35 -22.63 -72.30
C LYS A 985 68.98 -22.35 -70.85
N LYS A 986 68.16 -23.18 -70.21
CA LYS A 986 67.86 -23.05 -68.77
C LYS A 986 69.09 -23.29 -67.89
N MET A 987 69.86 -24.36 -68.15
CA MET A 987 71.08 -24.67 -67.39
C MET A 987 72.13 -23.56 -67.52
N VAL A 988 72.39 -23.07 -68.75
CA VAL A 988 73.28 -21.92 -68.99
C VAL A 988 72.78 -20.65 -68.28
N ARG A 989 71.47 -20.37 -68.31
CA ARG A 989 70.87 -19.21 -67.62
C ARG A 989 71.04 -19.30 -66.10
N MET A 990 70.96 -20.49 -65.50
CA MET A 990 71.18 -20.68 -64.07
C MET A 990 72.66 -20.55 -63.67
N PHE A 991 73.58 -20.98 -64.54
CA PHE A 991 75.01 -20.70 -64.35
C PHE A 991 75.27 -19.19 -64.34
N GLY A 992 74.58 -18.43 -65.20
CA GLY A 992 74.53 -16.97 -65.16
C GLY A 992 75.91 -16.32 -65.40
N ASN A 993 76.11 -15.12 -64.83
CA ASN A 993 77.31 -14.30 -65.06
C ASN A 993 78.55 -14.77 -64.24
N ARG A 994 78.65 -16.06 -63.94
CA ARG A 994 79.82 -16.65 -63.25
C ARG A 994 80.97 -16.85 -64.25
N THR A 995 82.21 -16.78 -63.78
CA THR A 995 83.38 -17.05 -64.62
C THR A 995 83.42 -18.54 -64.99
N TYR A 996 83.39 -18.85 -66.29
CA TYR A 996 83.58 -20.21 -66.77
C TYR A 996 85.08 -20.49 -67.00
N PRO A 997 85.64 -21.61 -66.51
CA PRO A 997 87.08 -21.89 -66.61
C PRO A 997 87.48 -22.46 -67.98
N SER A 998 87.33 -21.65 -69.04
CA SER A 998 87.60 -22.03 -70.43
C SER A 998 88.97 -22.67 -70.63
N GLU A 999 90.05 -22.07 -70.12
CA GLU A 999 91.41 -22.55 -70.37
C GLU A 999 91.66 -23.97 -69.82
N ALA A 1000 90.92 -24.40 -68.80
CA ALA A 1000 90.98 -25.77 -68.28
C ALA A 1000 90.04 -26.70 -69.06
N LEU A 1001 88.77 -26.32 -69.23
CA LEU A 1001 87.74 -27.19 -69.80
C LEU A 1001 87.80 -27.32 -71.33
N GLU A 1002 88.42 -26.37 -72.04
CA GLU A 1002 88.73 -26.48 -73.47
C GLU A 1002 89.65 -27.69 -73.75
N LYS A 1003 90.64 -27.93 -72.87
CA LYS A 1003 91.56 -29.09 -72.96
C LYS A 1003 90.81 -30.42 -72.88
N GLY A 1004 89.63 -30.44 -72.24
CA GLY A 1004 88.71 -31.58 -72.17
C GLY A 1004 87.52 -31.50 -73.13
N GLY A 1005 87.53 -30.59 -74.12
CA GLY A 1005 86.52 -30.50 -75.18
C GLY A 1005 85.34 -29.54 -74.93
N ALA A 1006 85.36 -28.73 -73.86
CA ALA A 1006 84.29 -27.80 -73.53
C ALA A 1006 84.81 -26.36 -73.29
N PRO A 1007 85.06 -25.58 -74.36
CA PRO A 1007 85.60 -24.21 -74.26
C PRO A 1007 84.64 -23.20 -73.59
N ASP A 1008 83.34 -23.48 -73.57
CA ASP A 1008 82.32 -22.60 -73.00
C ASP A 1008 81.19 -23.36 -72.28
N ILE A 1009 80.44 -22.64 -71.43
CA ILE A 1009 79.35 -23.19 -70.61
C ILE A 1009 78.21 -23.80 -71.44
N THR A 1010 77.95 -23.31 -72.66
CA THR A 1010 76.94 -23.88 -73.56
C THR A 1010 77.42 -25.24 -74.07
N THR A 1011 78.67 -25.35 -74.50
CA THR A 1011 79.26 -26.63 -74.91
C THR A 1011 79.28 -27.62 -73.74
N PHE A 1012 79.68 -27.19 -72.53
CA PHE A 1012 79.57 -28.01 -71.32
C PHE A 1012 78.14 -28.52 -71.08
N CYS A 1013 77.14 -27.62 -71.09
CA CYS A 1013 75.74 -27.99 -70.89
C CYS A 1013 75.19 -28.93 -71.99
N ARG A 1014 75.69 -28.82 -73.22
CA ARG A 1014 75.32 -29.73 -74.33
C ARG A 1014 75.90 -31.14 -74.14
N ILE A 1015 77.15 -31.25 -73.71
CA ILE A 1015 77.79 -32.53 -73.39
C ILE A 1015 77.08 -33.17 -72.19
N LEU A 1016 76.79 -32.41 -71.13
CA LEU A 1016 76.05 -32.87 -69.96
C LEU A 1016 74.67 -33.41 -70.34
N TYR A 1017 73.93 -32.68 -71.20
CA TYR A 1017 72.64 -33.14 -71.72
C TYR A 1017 72.77 -34.47 -72.47
N ASP A 1018 73.75 -34.60 -73.37
CA ASP A 1018 73.91 -35.79 -74.21
C ASP A 1018 74.23 -37.03 -73.36
N GLU A 1019 75.17 -36.93 -72.43
CA GLU A 1019 75.52 -38.05 -71.54
C GLU A 1019 74.35 -38.41 -70.61
N ALA A 1020 73.66 -37.42 -70.04
CA ALA A 1020 72.50 -37.63 -69.16
C ALA A 1020 71.36 -38.36 -69.90
N VAL A 1021 70.95 -37.85 -71.06
CA VAL A 1021 69.85 -38.42 -71.86
C VAL A 1021 70.24 -39.76 -72.49
N LEU A 1022 71.51 -39.96 -72.85
CA LEU A 1022 72.02 -41.25 -73.30
C LEU A 1022 71.69 -42.33 -72.27
N GLU A 1023 72.13 -42.17 -71.01
CA GLU A 1023 71.86 -43.17 -69.98
C GLU A 1023 70.39 -43.19 -69.51
N GLY A 1024 69.68 -42.06 -69.57
CA GLY A 1024 68.29 -41.90 -69.15
C GLY A 1024 68.12 -41.13 -67.82
N VAL A 1025 69.17 -40.42 -67.39
CA VAL A 1025 69.16 -39.55 -66.20
C VAL A 1025 68.68 -38.15 -66.61
N LYS A 1026 67.90 -37.49 -65.75
CA LYS A 1026 67.45 -36.11 -65.97
C LYS A 1026 68.64 -35.13 -66.01
N PRO A 1027 68.83 -34.34 -67.09
CA PRO A 1027 69.92 -33.36 -67.19
C PRO A 1027 69.96 -32.36 -66.03
N GLU A 1028 68.80 -31.91 -65.54
CA GLU A 1028 68.71 -30.98 -64.40
C GLU A 1028 69.22 -31.58 -63.08
N VAL A 1029 69.17 -32.91 -62.92
CA VAL A 1029 69.71 -33.59 -61.73
C VAL A 1029 71.25 -33.65 -61.80
N VAL A 1030 71.77 -34.02 -62.96
CA VAL A 1030 73.23 -34.05 -63.23
C VAL A 1030 73.83 -32.66 -63.07
N PHE A 1031 73.18 -31.64 -63.66
CA PHE A 1031 73.58 -30.24 -63.53
C PHE A 1031 73.44 -29.74 -62.09
N GLY A 1032 72.32 -29.99 -61.42
CA GLY A 1032 72.08 -29.54 -60.04
C GLY A 1032 73.11 -30.10 -59.06
N GLN A 1033 73.40 -31.40 -59.16
CA GLN A 1033 74.50 -32.01 -58.41
C GLN A 1033 75.85 -31.42 -58.82
N ALA A 1034 76.15 -31.29 -60.12
CA ALA A 1034 77.44 -30.76 -60.56
C ALA A 1034 77.69 -29.34 -60.04
N MET A 1035 76.66 -28.50 -59.98
CA MET A 1035 76.75 -27.15 -59.41
C MET A 1035 76.94 -27.15 -57.88
N LYS A 1036 76.34 -28.10 -57.15
CA LYS A 1036 76.56 -28.30 -55.69
C LYS A 1036 77.98 -28.77 -55.40
N GLU A 1037 78.44 -29.82 -56.08
CA GLU A 1037 79.74 -30.48 -55.83
C GLU A 1037 80.94 -29.62 -56.25
N THR A 1038 80.84 -28.89 -57.37
CA THR A 1038 81.95 -28.04 -57.88
C THR A 1038 81.86 -26.57 -57.45
N GLY A 1039 80.85 -26.19 -56.66
CA GLY A 1039 80.59 -24.79 -56.31
C GLY A 1039 80.35 -23.90 -57.54
N HIS A 1040 79.52 -24.36 -58.49
CA HIS A 1040 79.31 -23.77 -59.81
C HIS A 1040 80.57 -23.70 -60.70
N LEU A 1041 81.23 -24.85 -60.92
CA LEU A 1041 82.44 -25.02 -61.72
C LEU A 1041 83.63 -24.15 -61.28
N GLN A 1042 83.65 -23.72 -60.01
CA GLN A 1042 84.76 -22.93 -59.43
C GLN A 1042 85.78 -23.81 -58.69
N PHE A 1043 85.45 -25.07 -58.40
CA PHE A 1043 86.35 -26.10 -57.85
C PHE A 1043 87.05 -25.69 -56.53
N GLY A 1044 86.29 -25.12 -55.59
CA GLY A 1044 86.77 -24.70 -54.27
C GLY A 1044 86.94 -25.82 -53.23
N GLY A 1045 87.26 -27.05 -53.66
CA GLY A 1045 87.36 -28.24 -52.80
C GLY A 1045 88.52 -29.16 -53.21
N ASP A 1046 88.49 -30.41 -52.75
CA ASP A 1046 89.58 -31.39 -52.97
C ASP A 1046 89.78 -31.77 -54.46
N VAL A 1047 88.75 -31.61 -55.29
CA VAL A 1047 88.77 -31.89 -56.73
C VAL A 1047 89.06 -30.61 -57.51
N LYS A 1048 89.97 -30.69 -58.48
CA LYS A 1048 90.39 -29.57 -59.34
C LYS A 1048 89.78 -29.64 -60.74
N VAL A 1049 89.71 -28.49 -61.42
CA VAL A 1049 89.05 -28.35 -62.73
C VAL A 1049 89.71 -29.21 -63.83
N GLU A 1050 91.03 -29.39 -63.78
CA GLU A 1050 91.80 -30.20 -64.74
C GLU A 1050 91.54 -31.71 -64.60
N GLN A 1051 90.85 -32.14 -63.55
CA GLN A 1051 90.46 -33.54 -63.35
C GLN A 1051 89.18 -33.90 -64.12
N PHE A 1052 88.46 -32.89 -64.63
CA PHE A 1052 87.14 -33.01 -65.27
C PHE A 1052 86.12 -33.79 -64.43
N ASN A 1053 86.24 -33.73 -63.10
CA ASN A 1053 85.43 -34.51 -62.17
C ASN A 1053 84.37 -33.61 -61.53
N PHE A 1054 83.14 -33.66 -62.05
CA PHE A 1054 82.09 -32.71 -61.72
C PHE A 1054 81.23 -33.11 -60.50
N ALA A 1055 81.55 -34.22 -59.82
CA ALA A 1055 80.70 -34.77 -58.76
C ALA A 1055 81.48 -35.32 -57.55
N GLY A 1056 82.64 -34.74 -57.23
CA GLY A 1056 83.46 -35.16 -56.09
C GLY A 1056 83.95 -36.62 -56.17
N LEU A 1057 83.90 -37.23 -57.36
CA LEU A 1057 83.96 -38.68 -57.53
C LEU A 1057 85.33 -39.23 -57.13
N GLY A 1058 85.42 -39.78 -55.92
CA GLY A 1058 86.65 -40.37 -55.36
C GLY A 1058 87.37 -39.49 -54.34
N ALA A 1059 86.95 -38.24 -54.16
CA ALA A 1059 87.42 -37.43 -53.04
C ALA A 1059 86.86 -37.98 -51.72
N THR A 1060 87.69 -37.99 -50.67
CA THR A 1060 87.36 -38.52 -49.34
C THR A 1060 87.28 -37.43 -48.25
N GLY A 1061 87.49 -36.16 -48.62
CA GLY A 1061 87.74 -35.08 -47.69
C GLY A 1061 89.23 -34.95 -47.34
N ASN A 1062 89.64 -33.74 -46.93
CA ASN A 1062 90.96 -33.40 -46.39
C ASN A 1062 92.10 -33.27 -47.42
N GLY A 1063 91.80 -32.88 -48.66
CA GLY A 1063 92.81 -32.54 -49.68
C GLY A 1063 93.35 -33.70 -50.52
N GLU A 1064 92.83 -34.92 -50.33
CA GLU A 1064 93.12 -36.05 -51.21
C GLU A 1064 92.42 -35.86 -52.58
N PRO A 1065 93.16 -35.84 -53.70
CA PRO A 1065 92.57 -35.58 -55.00
C PRO A 1065 91.63 -36.71 -55.43
N GLY A 1066 90.43 -36.35 -55.90
CA GLY A 1066 89.48 -37.31 -56.47
C GLY A 1066 89.98 -37.93 -57.79
N ASN A 1067 89.15 -38.77 -58.42
CA ASN A 1067 89.49 -39.34 -59.73
C ASN A 1067 89.65 -38.24 -60.80
N SER A 1068 90.51 -38.48 -61.77
CA SER A 1068 90.67 -37.66 -62.98
C SER A 1068 90.19 -38.43 -64.21
N TYR A 1069 89.60 -37.73 -65.17
CA TYR A 1069 89.10 -38.29 -66.42
C TYR A 1069 89.79 -37.66 -67.65
N GLU A 1070 89.76 -38.32 -68.79
CA GLU A 1070 90.47 -37.88 -70.00
C GLU A 1070 89.84 -36.65 -70.68
N SER A 1071 88.53 -36.43 -70.47
CA SER A 1071 87.80 -35.29 -71.04
C SER A 1071 86.58 -34.93 -70.20
N VAL A 1072 86.00 -33.76 -70.48
CA VAL A 1072 84.74 -33.29 -69.86
C VAL A 1072 83.60 -34.28 -70.11
N GLN A 1073 83.56 -34.90 -71.30
CA GLN A 1073 82.56 -35.91 -71.64
C GLN A 1073 82.70 -37.17 -70.78
N ILE A 1074 83.92 -37.68 -70.59
CA ILE A 1074 84.16 -38.90 -69.78
C ILE A 1074 83.85 -38.64 -68.30
N GLY A 1075 84.20 -37.46 -67.77
CA GLY A 1075 83.89 -37.11 -66.38
C GLY A 1075 82.40 -36.89 -66.10
N LEU A 1076 81.66 -36.28 -67.04
CA LEU A 1076 80.21 -36.19 -66.96
C LEU A 1076 79.55 -37.57 -67.10
N ARG A 1077 80.04 -38.43 -68.00
CA ARG A 1077 79.60 -39.83 -68.11
C ARG A 1077 79.78 -40.58 -66.78
N ALA A 1078 80.92 -40.41 -66.10
CA ALA A 1078 81.16 -41.03 -64.79
C ALA A 1078 80.11 -40.60 -63.74
N GLN A 1079 79.79 -39.30 -63.67
CA GLN A 1079 78.73 -38.78 -62.80
C GLN A 1079 77.37 -39.38 -63.16
N VAL A 1080 76.99 -39.36 -64.44
CA VAL A 1080 75.70 -39.87 -64.93
C VAL A 1080 75.55 -41.36 -64.63
N GLN A 1081 76.58 -42.17 -64.90
CA GLN A 1081 76.58 -43.60 -64.61
C GLN A 1081 76.41 -43.86 -63.10
N HIS A 1082 77.07 -43.10 -62.24
CA HIS A 1082 76.88 -43.20 -60.79
C HIS A 1082 75.47 -42.77 -60.34
N LEU A 1083 74.90 -41.68 -60.87
CA LEU A 1083 73.51 -41.27 -60.58
C LEU A 1083 72.50 -42.34 -61.02
N LYS A 1084 72.67 -42.90 -62.22
CA LYS A 1084 71.87 -44.06 -62.69
C LYS A 1084 72.05 -45.28 -61.80
N ALA A 1085 73.24 -45.52 -61.25
CA ALA A 1085 73.47 -46.63 -60.35
C ALA A 1085 72.70 -46.49 -59.02
N TYR A 1086 72.68 -45.29 -58.43
CA TYR A 1086 71.84 -45.01 -57.27
C TYR A 1086 70.34 -45.12 -57.60
N ALA A 1087 69.92 -44.65 -58.76
CA ALA A 1087 68.51 -44.53 -59.11
C ALA A 1087 67.84 -45.79 -59.67
N SER A 1088 68.60 -46.64 -60.37
CA SER A 1088 68.06 -47.76 -61.15
C SER A 1088 68.94 -49.01 -61.07
N ASP A 1089 68.35 -50.16 -61.37
CA ASP A 1089 69.00 -51.45 -61.64
C ASP A 1089 69.30 -51.67 -63.13
N GLU A 1090 68.88 -50.76 -64.02
CA GLU A 1090 69.18 -50.81 -65.46
C GLU A 1090 70.68 -50.86 -65.79
N GLU A 1091 71.01 -51.64 -66.83
CA GLU A 1091 72.32 -51.68 -67.45
C GLU A 1091 72.72 -50.33 -68.08
N LEU A 1092 74.02 -50.11 -68.21
CA LEU A 1092 74.56 -48.93 -68.91
C LEU A 1092 74.41 -49.09 -70.42
N LYS A 1093 74.12 -47.99 -71.11
CA LYS A 1093 74.12 -47.92 -72.58
C LYS A 1093 75.48 -47.50 -73.14
N SER A 1094 76.36 -47.01 -72.28
CA SER A 1094 77.75 -46.64 -72.56
C SER A 1094 78.73 -47.51 -71.75
N GLU A 1095 79.99 -47.59 -72.20
CA GLU A 1095 81.05 -48.29 -71.45
C GLU A 1095 81.27 -47.65 -70.07
N CYS A 1096 81.45 -48.48 -69.04
CA CYS A 1096 81.61 -48.02 -67.65
C CYS A 1096 82.97 -47.33 -67.44
N VAL A 1097 82.97 -46.01 -67.22
CA VAL A 1097 84.21 -45.20 -67.17
C VAL A 1097 84.79 -45.00 -65.76
N ASP A 1098 84.09 -45.40 -64.70
CA ASP A 1098 84.63 -45.40 -63.34
C ASP A 1098 84.54 -46.77 -62.65
N ASN A 1099 85.69 -47.28 -62.20
CA ASN A 1099 85.82 -48.57 -61.54
C ASN A 1099 85.07 -48.70 -60.19
N ARG A 1100 84.59 -47.60 -59.61
CA ARG A 1100 83.84 -47.58 -58.35
C ARG A 1100 82.33 -47.72 -58.54
N PHE A 1101 81.82 -47.67 -59.78
CA PHE A 1101 80.43 -47.95 -60.14
C PHE A 1101 79.93 -49.27 -59.53
N LYS A 1102 80.79 -50.30 -59.50
CA LYS A 1102 80.53 -51.62 -58.89
C LYS A 1102 80.35 -51.63 -57.37
N TYR A 1103 80.66 -50.55 -56.67
CA TYR A 1103 80.47 -50.41 -55.22
C TYR A 1103 79.15 -49.72 -54.85
N VAL A 1104 78.44 -49.13 -55.81
CA VAL A 1104 77.14 -48.50 -55.59
C VAL A 1104 76.09 -49.59 -55.39
N THR A 1105 75.34 -49.55 -54.27
CA THR A 1105 74.13 -50.38 -54.15
C THR A 1105 73.13 -49.91 -55.19
N ARG A 1106 72.76 -50.78 -56.14
CA ARG A 1106 71.83 -50.44 -57.22
C ARG A 1106 70.47 -50.04 -56.66
N LYS A 1107 69.83 -49.03 -57.29
CA LYS A 1107 68.43 -48.63 -57.05
C LYS A 1107 68.11 -48.20 -55.60
N CYS A 1108 69.10 -47.92 -54.75
CA CYS A 1108 68.87 -47.55 -53.36
C CYS A 1108 68.44 -46.07 -53.15
N ALA A 1109 68.48 -45.23 -54.18
CA ALA A 1109 68.00 -43.85 -54.14
C ALA A 1109 67.36 -43.46 -55.50
N PRO A 1110 66.15 -43.96 -55.83
CA PRO A 1110 65.42 -43.61 -57.06
C PRO A 1110 65.04 -42.12 -57.17
N TYR A 1111 64.97 -41.41 -56.04
CA TYR A 1111 64.59 -40.00 -55.96
C TYR A 1111 65.77 -39.12 -55.51
N VAL A 1112 65.84 -37.87 -55.99
CA VAL A 1112 66.93 -36.92 -55.68
C VAL A 1112 67.04 -36.68 -54.18
N GLU A 1113 65.92 -36.53 -53.48
CA GLU A 1113 65.86 -36.30 -52.04
C GLU A 1113 66.51 -37.45 -51.25
N TRP A 1114 66.44 -38.68 -51.77
CA TRP A 1114 66.99 -39.90 -51.17
C TRP A 1114 68.49 -40.09 -51.47
N LEU A 1115 69.14 -39.17 -52.19
CA LEU A 1115 70.61 -39.13 -52.27
C LEU A 1115 71.26 -38.75 -50.92
N GLY A 1116 70.50 -38.19 -49.97
CA GLY A 1116 70.92 -38.02 -48.58
C GLY A 1116 70.67 -39.28 -47.74
N ILE A 1117 71.74 -39.84 -47.16
CA ILE A 1117 71.73 -41.12 -46.42
C ILE A 1117 70.80 -41.08 -45.18
N GLN A 1118 70.62 -39.92 -44.55
CA GLN A 1118 69.92 -39.81 -43.25
C GLN A 1118 68.40 -39.84 -43.40
N GLU A 1119 67.89 -39.23 -44.48
CA GLU A 1119 66.47 -39.13 -44.82
C GLU A 1119 65.96 -40.36 -45.60
N ASN A 1120 66.81 -40.97 -46.43
CA ASN A 1120 66.45 -42.12 -47.27
C ASN A 1120 65.94 -43.32 -46.42
N PRO A 1121 64.78 -43.92 -46.75
CA PRO A 1121 64.27 -45.13 -46.10
C PRO A 1121 65.27 -46.30 -46.06
N GLU A 1122 66.10 -46.48 -47.09
CA GLU A 1122 67.09 -47.56 -47.22
C GLU A 1122 68.38 -47.32 -46.41
N GLY A 1123 68.56 -46.14 -45.80
CA GLY A 1123 69.79 -45.78 -45.09
C GLY A 1123 71.04 -45.75 -45.97
N LYS A 1124 70.86 -45.50 -47.27
CA LYS A 1124 71.91 -45.45 -48.32
C LYS A 1124 71.73 -44.20 -49.17
N GLY A 1125 72.67 -43.89 -50.04
CA GLY A 1125 72.64 -42.67 -50.86
C GLY A 1125 74.03 -42.21 -51.26
N TRP A 1126 74.10 -41.03 -51.87
CA TRP A 1126 75.34 -40.42 -52.34
C TRP A 1126 76.16 -39.80 -51.20
N ALA A 1127 75.49 -39.10 -50.28
CA ALA A 1127 76.14 -38.26 -49.27
C ALA A 1127 75.63 -38.52 -47.86
N ALA A 1128 76.54 -38.41 -46.89
CA ALA A 1128 76.23 -38.46 -45.45
C ALA A 1128 75.72 -37.12 -44.89
N GLU A 1129 75.79 -36.02 -45.65
CA GLU A 1129 75.22 -34.71 -45.27
C GLU A 1129 73.70 -34.82 -45.11
N ALA A 1130 73.19 -34.39 -43.95
CA ALA A 1130 71.76 -34.39 -43.67
C ALA A 1130 71.02 -33.47 -44.64
N LYS A 1131 69.90 -33.94 -45.18
CA LYS A 1131 69.06 -33.24 -46.17
C LYS A 1131 69.81 -32.89 -47.48
N TYR A 1132 70.92 -33.56 -47.81
CA TYR A 1132 71.69 -33.36 -49.05
C TYR A 1132 70.80 -33.32 -50.31
N GLY A 1133 69.98 -34.36 -50.52
CA GLY A 1133 69.10 -34.45 -51.67
C GLY A 1133 68.02 -33.35 -51.70
N MET A 1134 67.44 -33.03 -50.53
CA MET A 1134 66.50 -31.91 -50.38
C MET A 1134 67.18 -30.56 -50.66
N SER A 1135 68.48 -30.41 -50.38
CA SER A 1135 69.27 -29.22 -50.71
C SER A 1135 69.54 -29.09 -52.21
N ILE A 1136 69.84 -30.19 -52.91
CA ILE A 1136 69.93 -30.21 -54.38
C ILE A 1136 68.58 -29.79 -54.99
N MET A 1137 67.49 -30.35 -54.48
CA MET A 1137 66.15 -30.00 -54.93
C MET A 1137 65.81 -28.54 -54.70
N ASN A 1138 65.94 -28.03 -53.48
CA ASN A 1138 65.51 -26.67 -53.14
C ASN A 1138 66.44 -25.58 -53.72
N SER A 1139 67.75 -25.80 -53.76
CA SER A 1139 68.73 -24.78 -54.17
C SER A 1139 69.13 -24.85 -55.64
N TYR A 1140 68.89 -25.97 -56.35
CA TYR A 1140 69.37 -26.15 -57.73
C TYR A 1140 68.32 -26.64 -58.72
N ILE A 1141 67.49 -27.64 -58.38
CA ILE A 1141 66.53 -28.20 -59.35
C ILE A 1141 65.21 -27.43 -59.38
N LYS A 1142 64.60 -27.09 -58.23
CA LYS A 1142 63.36 -26.29 -58.19
C LYS A 1142 63.54 -24.90 -58.85
N PRO A 1143 64.69 -24.21 -58.75
CA PRO A 1143 64.96 -22.99 -59.52
C PRO A 1143 65.11 -23.16 -61.05
N LEU A 1144 65.15 -24.39 -61.58
CA LEU A 1144 65.18 -24.67 -63.03
C LEU A 1144 63.81 -25.06 -63.61
N LEU A 1145 62.83 -25.42 -62.79
CA LEU A 1145 61.49 -25.83 -63.22
C LEU A 1145 60.70 -24.60 -63.75
#